data_AF-A0A8H2XKI5-F1
#
_entry.id   AF-A0A8H2XKI5-F1
#
_cell.length_a   1.000
_cell.length_b   1.000
_cell.length_c   1.000
_cell.angle_alpha   90.00
_cell.angle_beta   90.00
_cell.angle_gamma   90.00
#
_symmetry.space_group_name_H-M   'P 1'
#
loop_
_entity.id
_entity.type
_entity.pdbx_description
1 polymer ?
#
loop_
_entity_poly.entity_id
_entity_poly.type
_entity_poly.pdbx_seq_one_letter_code
_entity_poly.pdbx_strand_id
1 'polypeptide(L)'
;MSESEGLDFYHSSSVGRHNRLSAWFFGPNGENSSLLGDVLLDIMKRTVTARKNIYDKDPDFITAEIQESKEYQREKMVLSERLQALSENLQRGTVPFWSPRYNAHMASDTSMPALLSYISTALFNPNNISPEAAPLTSELEVKAGIDICHMLGFSVSDEPSKPWGHITCGGSVANMEAVWAARNLKFYPLSLFKAMGDAQPLEFIRNSFEVTLCNDKTRKLFKDCSTWELLNLKPETILEIPYRLEEEYDIAAEALTGFMHPFLVQTVGRHALESEFEITKNPVQLITTATKHYSFPKGCALAGIGSANLVSIPVDVSARMDILELDRHLNNCLEGRQAVYAVVAIMGSTDHGAVDPLAEICNLRRSYQLRGMSFVIHADGAWGGYFASLLRSPNSRRSTILSSPPTGQLVPERHLSDYVTRQFKALDQVDSVTVDPHKSGYVPFPAGGLCYRDGRMRYQLTWFNPSGHGSGDPDMNLSVFGIEGSKPGAAAAAVWLSNLMLGLDRDGYGMLLAQAKFGSLKMYSHLATMDMGSNSLIVVPLVMLPAERENASAQDVIAQKEKLIARIRDNRNENITEDDLRFASNFGSDLSINSFACNFRIDEQVNADIAEANDLNQRIYERLSMTRPGDKVPPVIIMLTEVNQNAYGKCAEELKRRLGLIGKEDLKILVNCVMSPFPTTSNFTKTIATEFRKVAEDVIQNYSLFRNRVTSARFYFIMQGTDPVHLVLLPSFHVENHRRQLILTCKLSRGVPSTYLAAQIQEPKSPLILYNKHDLTLEDLLKGEFEADIIRGFPRNSGDEAPVPVIVKNLHVTILKVIKNHRLNSRFLDISPPRLSIFYLYGTPKQLHIEHALLVDKNVQLTSNRVTLSFDGREAITSDELSKGLVAVFSDMHERTFLPVVPPRTPSSFKCGKSHRVLIYQDPTSANTAGPGLFDRLLSAELIGTGSLTLGDMTIADSTTINVDPWRLSDDGQTGGHKERPYRLKNNEYGATHEMYRRLDRRTLWDSLTEGMEDDYYASYTKVNN
;
A
#
# COMPACT_ATOMS: atom_id res chain seq x y z
N MET A 1 22.60 -26.68 -37.01
CA MET A 1 23.00 -25.26 -36.98
C MET A 1 24.21 -25.16 -36.07
N SER A 2 25.28 -24.50 -36.51
CA SER A 2 26.39 -24.15 -35.61
C SER A 2 25.90 -23.15 -34.54
N GLU A 3 26.61 -23.02 -33.41
CA GLU A 3 26.26 -22.03 -32.36
C GLU A 3 26.18 -20.60 -32.91
N SER A 4 27.02 -20.26 -33.90
CA SER A 4 27.00 -18.95 -34.56
C SER A 4 25.74 -18.73 -35.42
N GLU A 5 25.30 -19.74 -36.18
CA GLU A 5 24.08 -19.66 -36.99
C GLU A 5 22.81 -19.57 -36.12
N GLY A 6 22.83 -20.21 -34.94
CA GLY A 6 21.74 -20.13 -33.95
C GLY A 6 21.61 -18.76 -33.31
N LEU A 7 22.75 -18.13 -33.00
CA LEU A 7 22.81 -16.79 -32.41
C LEU A 7 22.31 -15.71 -33.38
N ASP A 8 22.76 -15.76 -34.64
CA ASP A 8 22.34 -14.81 -35.68
C ASP A 8 20.82 -14.89 -35.97
N PHE A 9 20.26 -16.10 -35.97
CA PHE A 9 18.82 -16.30 -36.11
C PHE A 9 18.02 -15.76 -34.92
N TYR A 10 18.48 -16.01 -33.69
CA TYR A 10 17.86 -15.45 -32.48
C TYR A 10 17.91 -13.92 -32.46
N HIS A 11 19.05 -13.33 -32.83
CA HIS A 11 19.22 -11.87 -32.91
C HIS A 11 18.27 -11.23 -33.92
N SER A 12 18.22 -11.78 -35.13
CA SER A 12 17.29 -11.35 -36.19
C SER A 12 15.83 -11.44 -35.74
N SER A 13 15.45 -12.53 -35.09
CA SER A 13 14.09 -12.74 -34.56
C SER A 13 13.73 -11.71 -33.46
N SER A 14 14.61 -11.48 -32.49
CA SER A 14 14.38 -10.56 -31.37
C SER A 14 14.25 -9.09 -31.80
N VAL A 15 15.08 -8.65 -32.76
CA VAL A 15 14.98 -7.28 -33.33
C VAL A 15 13.64 -7.08 -34.04
N GLY A 16 13.21 -8.02 -34.87
CA GLY A 16 11.92 -7.94 -35.56
C GLY A 16 10.72 -7.92 -34.60
N ARG A 17 10.83 -8.67 -33.50
CA ARG A 17 9.87 -8.73 -32.40
C ARG A 17 9.74 -7.40 -31.66
N HIS A 18 10.86 -6.78 -31.27
CA HIS A 18 10.85 -5.45 -30.63
C HIS A 18 10.32 -4.36 -31.58
N ASN A 19 10.70 -4.37 -32.87
CA ASN A 19 10.19 -3.42 -33.85
C ASN A 19 8.65 -3.48 -33.99
N ARG A 20 8.08 -4.69 -34.01
CA ARG A 20 6.62 -4.88 -34.05
C ARG A 20 5.95 -4.29 -32.81
N LEU A 21 6.51 -4.56 -31.64
CA LEU A 21 6.01 -4.03 -30.37
C LEU A 21 6.01 -2.50 -30.36
N SER A 22 7.07 -1.88 -30.86
CA SER A 22 7.21 -0.41 -30.87
C SER A 22 6.12 0.28 -31.69
N ALA A 23 5.53 -0.38 -32.68
CA ALA A 23 4.41 0.14 -33.45
C ALA A 23 3.06 0.10 -32.69
N TRP A 24 2.99 -0.53 -31.51
CA TRP A 24 1.77 -0.63 -30.70
C TRP A 24 1.60 0.49 -29.69
N PHE A 25 2.59 1.37 -29.51
CA PHE A 25 2.58 2.43 -28.50
C PHE A 25 2.76 3.80 -29.14
N PHE A 26 2.29 4.87 -28.49
CA PHE A 26 2.53 6.23 -28.99
C PHE A 26 4.03 6.56 -28.93
N GLY A 27 4.68 6.07 -27.88
CA GLY A 27 6.13 6.12 -27.70
C GLY A 27 6.56 7.18 -26.68
N PRO A 28 7.69 6.97 -25.98
CA PRO A 28 8.19 7.89 -24.95
C PRO A 28 8.35 9.35 -25.37
N ASN A 29 8.59 9.62 -26.65
CA ASN A 29 8.75 10.96 -27.21
C ASN A 29 7.71 11.28 -28.30
N GLY A 30 6.65 10.48 -28.44
CA GLY A 30 5.66 10.63 -29.52
C GLY A 30 6.18 10.22 -30.89
N GLU A 31 7.06 9.21 -30.93
CA GLU A 31 7.69 8.70 -32.15
C GLU A 31 6.66 8.23 -33.20
N ASN A 32 5.48 7.77 -32.77
CA ASN A 32 4.39 7.32 -33.65
C ASN A 32 3.27 8.36 -33.82
N SER A 33 3.56 9.65 -33.64
CA SER A 33 2.56 10.73 -33.73
C SER A 33 1.90 10.88 -35.10
N SER A 34 2.63 10.68 -36.20
CA SER A 34 2.07 10.68 -37.56
C SER A 34 1.05 9.56 -37.75
N LEU A 35 1.41 8.35 -37.35
CA LEU A 35 0.54 7.18 -37.41
C LEU A 35 -0.76 7.40 -36.62
N LEU A 36 -0.65 7.89 -35.38
CA LEU A 36 -1.83 8.16 -34.55
C LEU A 36 -2.74 9.22 -35.20
N GLY A 37 -2.14 10.31 -35.71
CA GLY A 37 -2.88 11.40 -36.36
C GLY A 37 -3.63 10.95 -37.61
N ASP A 38 -2.97 10.19 -38.49
CA ASP A 38 -3.57 9.69 -39.73
C ASP A 38 -4.75 8.76 -39.45
N VAL A 39 -4.61 7.86 -38.47
CA VAL A 39 -5.68 6.92 -38.09
C VAL A 39 -6.87 7.64 -37.47
N LEU A 40 -6.64 8.61 -36.58
CA LEU A 40 -7.72 9.41 -35.99
C LEU A 40 -8.51 10.19 -37.05
N LEU A 41 -7.80 10.76 -38.04
CA LEU A 41 -8.44 11.47 -39.15
C LEU A 41 -9.30 10.53 -40.01
N ASP A 42 -8.82 9.31 -40.28
CA ASP A 42 -9.58 8.30 -41.02
C ASP A 42 -10.83 7.84 -40.25
N ILE A 43 -10.71 7.57 -38.94
CA ILE A 43 -11.84 7.21 -38.06
C ILE A 43 -12.91 8.31 -38.10
N MET A 44 -12.51 9.58 -37.98
CA MET A 44 -13.43 10.70 -38.04
C MET A 44 -14.16 10.76 -39.39
N LYS A 45 -13.44 10.61 -40.51
CA LYS A 45 -14.05 10.58 -41.86
C LYS A 45 -15.06 9.44 -42.02
N ARG A 46 -14.71 8.23 -41.57
CA ARG A 46 -15.63 7.07 -41.60
C ARG A 46 -16.86 7.28 -40.75
N THR A 47 -16.71 7.89 -39.57
CA THR A 47 -17.82 8.20 -38.67
C THR A 47 -18.80 9.19 -39.32
N VAL A 48 -18.28 10.21 -40.01
CA VAL A 48 -19.12 11.16 -40.78
C VAL A 48 -19.88 10.42 -41.88
N THR A 49 -19.19 9.58 -42.67
CA THR A 49 -19.84 8.77 -43.72
C THR A 49 -20.92 7.85 -43.14
N ALA A 50 -20.65 7.19 -42.01
CA ALA A 50 -21.62 6.33 -41.35
C ALA A 50 -22.88 7.09 -40.94
N ARG A 51 -22.74 8.27 -40.31
CA ARG A 51 -23.88 9.09 -39.89
C ARG A 51 -24.73 9.58 -41.07
N LYS A 52 -24.10 9.99 -42.18
CA LYS A 52 -24.82 10.46 -43.37
C LYS A 52 -25.57 9.35 -44.11
N ASN A 53 -25.08 8.11 -44.07
CA ASN A 53 -25.62 7.03 -44.87
C ASN A 53 -26.80 6.27 -44.23
N ILE A 54 -26.99 6.36 -42.90
CA ILE A 54 -28.06 5.59 -42.22
C ILE A 54 -29.45 6.08 -42.64
N TYR A 55 -29.66 7.39 -42.64
CA TYR A 55 -30.89 8.05 -43.11
C TYR A 55 -30.52 9.17 -44.08
N ASP A 56 -30.18 8.78 -45.31
CA ASP A 56 -29.60 9.65 -46.36
C ASP A 56 -30.52 10.78 -46.86
N LYS A 57 -31.80 10.77 -46.43
CA LYS A 57 -32.80 11.78 -46.78
C LYS A 57 -33.07 12.79 -45.66
N ASP A 58 -32.50 12.60 -44.48
CA ASP A 58 -32.67 13.54 -43.39
C ASP A 58 -31.96 14.87 -43.74
N PRO A 59 -32.55 16.02 -43.39
CA PRO A 59 -31.91 17.31 -43.63
C PRO A 59 -30.70 17.51 -42.72
N ASP A 60 -29.81 18.43 -43.08
CA ASP A 60 -28.77 18.91 -42.18
C ASP A 60 -29.41 19.70 -41.02
N PHE A 61 -29.28 19.20 -39.79
CA PHE A 61 -29.78 19.88 -38.59
C PHE A 61 -28.89 21.03 -38.12
N ILE A 62 -27.59 20.98 -38.46
CA ILE A 62 -26.61 22.04 -38.21
C ILE A 62 -26.14 22.54 -39.57
N THR A 63 -26.82 23.57 -40.09
CA THR A 63 -26.61 24.11 -41.44
C THR A 63 -25.35 24.99 -41.54
N ALA A 64 -24.91 25.29 -42.76
CA ALA A 64 -23.83 26.23 -43.00
C ALA A 64 -24.12 27.62 -42.40
N GLU A 65 -25.37 28.10 -42.47
CA GLU A 65 -25.80 29.36 -41.86
C GLU A 65 -25.64 29.35 -40.34
N ILE A 66 -26.01 28.25 -39.67
CA ILE A 66 -25.76 28.07 -38.22
C ILE A 66 -24.25 28.09 -37.95
N GLN A 67 -23.46 27.38 -38.75
CA GLN A 67 -22.00 27.34 -38.57
C GLN A 67 -21.35 28.71 -38.79
N GLU A 68 -21.88 29.54 -39.68
CA GLU A 68 -21.40 30.91 -39.94
C GLU A 68 -21.91 31.95 -38.93
N SER A 69 -22.89 31.60 -38.10
CA SER A 69 -23.43 32.48 -37.04
C SER A 69 -22.36 32.90 -36.03
N LYS A 70 -22.57 34.08 -35.42
CA LYS A 70 -21.63 34.63 -34.42
C LYS A 70 -21.60 33.76 -33.17
N GLU A 71 -22.75 33.20 -32.79
CA GLU A 71 -22.93 32.32 -31.65
C GLU A 71 -22.13 31.03 -31.83
N TYR A 72 -22.25 30.38 -32.99
CA TYR A 72 -21.50 29.17 -33.28
C TYR A 72 -19.97 29.41 -33.32
N GLN A 73 -19.52 30.49 -33.97
CA GLN A 73 -18.10 30.83 -34.02
C GLN A 73 -17.54 31.15 -32.62
N ARG A 74 -18.33 31.81 -31.76
CA ARG A 74 -17.97 32.04 -30.35
C ARG A 74 -17.82 30.71 -29.60
N GLU A 75 -18.80 29.82 -29.66
CA GLU A 75 -18.71 28.52 -28.97
C GLU A 75 -17.57 27.64 -29.48
N LYS A 76 -17.28 27.68 -30.80
CA LYS A 76 -16.12 27.02 -31.39
C LYS A 76 -14.79 27.57 -30.84
N MET A 77 -14.68 28.89 -30.72
CA MET A 77 -13.50 29.54 -30.13
C MET A 77 -13.34 29.14 -28.67
N VAL A 78 -14.41 29.24 -27.87
CA VAL A 78 -14.41 28.84 -26.46
C VAL A 78 -14.01 27.38 -26.31
N LEU A 79 -14.60 26.46 -27.08
CA LEU A 79 -14.23 25.04 -27.05
C LEU A 79 -12.73 24.84 -27.34
N SER A 80 -12.19 25.52 -28.35
CA SER A 80 -10.78 25.42 -28.72
C SER A 80 -9.85 25.94 -27.62
N GLU A 81 -10.16 27.09 -27.04
CA GLU A 81 -9.40 27.68 -25.92
C GLU A 81 -9.44 26.79 -24.67
N ARG A 82 -10.61 26.25 -24.33
CA ARG A 82 -10.77 25.36 -23.15
C ARG A 82 -10.04 24.03 -23.35
N LEU A 83 -10.10 23.44 -24.55
CA LEU A 83 -9.35 22.21 -24.87
C LEU A 83 -7.84 22.45 -24.88
N GLN A 84 -7.37 23.58 -25.41
CA GLN A 84 -5.97 23.95 -25.34
C GLN A 84 -5.51 24.09 -23.88
N ALA A 85 -6.27 24.79 -23.05
CA ALA A 85 -5.94 24.95 -21.64
C ALA A 85 -5.92 23.61 -20.89
N LEU A 86 -6.88 22.71 -21.14
CA LEU A 86 -6.89 21.36 -20.59
C LEU A 86 -5.62 20.59 -21.00
N SER A 87 -5.25 20.63 -22.28
CA SER A 87 -4.05 19.97 -22.80
C SER A 87 -2.78 20.48 -22.14
N GLU A 88 -2.60 21.80 -22.03
CA GLU A 88 -1.44 22.41 -21.37
C GLU A 88 -1.36 22.03 -19.88
N ASN A 89 -2.50 21.96 -19.20
CA ASN A 89 -2.56 21.55 -17.80
C ASN A 89 -2.24 20.06 -17.61
N LEU A 90 -2.72 19.19 -18.49
CA LEU A 90 -2.37 17.77 -18.47
C LEU A 90 -0.86 17.58 -18.65
N GLN A 91 -0.24 18.34 -19.56
CA GLN A 91 1.22 18.29 -19.78
C GLN A 91 2.03 18.75 -18.56
N ARG A 92 1.58 19.77 -17.84
CA ARG A 92 2.30 20.32 -16.66
C ARG A 92 1.97 19.61 -15.34
N GLY A 93 0.79 19.04 -15.22
CA GLY A 93 0.22 18.55 -13.96
C GLY A 93 0.13 17.04 -13.81
N THR A 94 0.44 16.27 -14.86
CA THR A 94 0.31 14.80 -14.86
C THR A 94 1.66 14.11 -14.69
N VAL A 95 1.63 12.93 -14.06
CA VAL A 95 2.78 12.04 -13.97
C VAL A 95 3.11 11.49 -15.37
N PRO A 96 4.36 11.56 -15.84
CA PRO A 96 4.72 11.14 -17.20
C PRO A 96 4.84 9.60 -17.33
N PHE A 97 3.71 8.89 -17.27
CA PHE A 97 3.66 7.42 -17.35
C PHE A 97 4.24 6.85 -18.66
N TRP A 98 4.27 7.64 -19.73
CA TRP A 98 4.87 7.27 -21.01
C TRP A 98 6.40 7.22 -20.96
N SER A 99 7.04 7.93 -20.02
CA SER A 99 8.50 7.97 -19.92
C SER A 99 9.04 6.71 -19.24
N PRO A 100 10.09 6.06 -19.79
CA PRO A 100 10.77 4.96 -19.12
C PRO A 100 11.45 5.34 -17.79
N ARG A 101 11.53 6.64 -17.45
CA ARG A 101 11.94 7.11 -16.12
C ARG A 101 10.89 6.83 -15.04
N TYR A 102 9.63 6.65 -15.44
CA TYR A 102 8.57 6.21 -14.55
C TYR A 102 8.71 4.72 -14.26
N ASN A 103 8.97 4.38 -12.99
CA ASN A 103 9.04 3.00 -12.53
C ASN A 103 8.45 2.91 -11.11
N ALA A 104 7.17 3.23 -10.96
CA ALA A 104 6.51 3.35 -9.67
C ALA A 104 5.32 2.39 -9.54
N HIS A 105 4.11 2.85 -9.87
CA HIS A 105 2.89 2.03 -9.84
C HIS A 105 2.68 1.26 -11.15
N MET A 106 1.62 0.46 -11.18
CA MET A 106 1.15 -0.31 -12.36
C MET A 106 0.51 0.61 -13.41
N ALA A 107 1.29 1.55 -13.94
CA ALA A 107 0.91 2.45 -15.02
C ALA A 107 2.06 2.59 -16.02
N SER A 108 1.73 2.69 -17.31
CA SER A 108 2.67 3.00 -18.38
C SER A 108 1.96 3.70 -19.53
N ASP A 109 2.68 3.96 -20.63
CA ASP A 109 2.03 4.21 -21.92
C ASP A 109 1.02 3.08 -22.24
N THR A 110 -0.12 3.44 -22.81
CA THR A 110 -1.18 2.49 -23.19
C THR A 110 -1.00 2.06 -24.63
N SER A 111 -1.49 0.87 -24.98
CA SER A 111 -1.45 0.42 -26.37
C SER A 111 -2.35 1.32 -27.25
N MET A 112 -1.80 1.76 -28.38
CA MET A 112 -2.54 2.53 -29.39
C MET A 112 -3.79 1.82 -29.89
N PRO A 113 -3.80 0.49 -30.15
CA PRO A 113 -5.03 -0.21 -30.51
C PRO A 113 -6.16 -0.02 -29.48
N ALA A 114 -5.86 -0.14 -28.19
CA ALA A 114 -6.86 0.09 -27.14
C ALA A 114 -7.33 1.55 -27.10
N LEU A 115 -6.40 2.51 -27.14
CA LEU A 115 -6.71 3.95 -27.12
C LEU A 115 -7.59 4.37 -28.31
N LEU A 116 -7.19 3.99 -29.52
CA LEU A 116 -7.91 4.30 -30.75
C LEU A 116 -9.30 3.64 -30.78
N SER A 117 -9.40 2.39 -30.31
CA SER A 117 -10.69 1.70 -30.20
C SER A 117 -11.64 2.41 -29.23
N TYR A 118 -11.13 2.84 -28.07
CA TYR A 118 -11.92 3.55 -27.08
C TYR A 118 -12.46 4.87 -27.64
N ILE A 119 -11.59 5.69 -28.23
CA ILE A 119 -11.97 7.00 -28.83
C ILE A 119 -13.01 6.78 -29.95
N SER A 120 -12.74 5.85 -30.86
CA SER A 120 -13.64 5.53 -31.98
C SER A 120 -15.03 5.11 -31.49
N THR A 121 -15.08 4.22 -30.48
CA THR A 121 -16.33 3.68 -29.95
C THR A 121 -17.10 4.72 -29.12
N ALA A 122 -16.38 5.62 -28.42
CA ALA A 122 -17.00 6.70 -27.64
C ALA A 122 -17.80 7.68 -28.52
N LEU A 123 -17.48 7.82 -29.81
CA LEU A 123 -18.28 8.61 -30.77
C LEU A 123 -19.69 8.04 -31.02
N PHE A 124 -19.92 6.77 -30.68
CA PHE A 124 -21.22 6.09 -30.73
C PHE A 124 -21.85 5.91 -29.34
N ASN A 125 -21.07 6.06 -28.27
CA ASN A 125 -21.47 5.96 -26.86
C ASN A 125 -22.38 4.75 -26.53
N PRO A 126 -22.03 3.52 -26.94
CA PRO A 126 -22.87 2.36 -26.66
C PRO A 126 -22.83 2.00 -25.17
N ASN A 127 -23.99 1.66 -24.61
CA ASN A 127 -24.13 1.23 -23.22
C ASN A 127 -24.33 -0.28 -23.13
N ASN A 128 -23.31 -1.00 -22.67
CA ASN A 128 -23.32 -2.47 -22.53
C ASN A 128 -24.23 -2.96 -21.40
N ILE A 129 -25.09 -2.10 -20.85
CA ILE A 129 -26.15 -2.51 -19.93
C ILE A 129 -27.14 -3.48 -20.58
N SER A 130 -27.39 -3.34 -21.89
CA SER A 130 -28.38 -4.14 -22.60
C SER A 130 -28.01 -4.29 -24.08
N PRO A 131 -28.36 -5.42 -24.72
CA PRO A 131 -28.10 -5.62 -26.14
C PRO A 131 -28.79 -4.61 -27.05
N GLU A 132 -29.96 -4.08 -26.67
CA GLU A 132 -30.69 -3.09 -27.46
C GLU A 132 -29.96 -1.74 -27.57
N ALA A 133 -29.22 -1.35 -26.53
CA ALA A 133 -28.42 -0.13 -26.51
C ALA A 133 -27.01 -0.31 -27.08
N ALA A 134 -26.55 -1.55 -27.24
CA ALA A 134 -25.16 -1.87 -27.53
C ALA A 134 -24.96 -3.27 -28.17
N PRO A 135 -25.64 -3.60 -29.28
CA PRO A 135 -25.65 -4.97 -29.79
C PRO A 135 -24.26 -5.45 -30.19
N LEU A 136 -23.48 -4.59 -30.86
CA LEU A 136 -22.11 -4.89 -31.26
C LEU A 136 -21.18 -4.97 -30.05
N THR A 137 -21.13 -3.95 -29.20
CA THR A 137 -20.14 -3.89 -28.12
C THR A 137 -20.45 -4.86 -26.98
N SER A 138 -21.69 -5.34 -26.83
CA SER A 138 -22.02 -6.48 -25.96
C SER A 138 -21.41 -7.77 -26.50
N GLU A 139 -21.47 -8.00 -27.82
CA GLU A 139 -20.80 -9.14 -28.47
C GLU A 139 -19.26 -9.08 -28.31
N LEU A 140 -18.69 -7.88 -28.48
CA LEU A 140 -17.26 -7.67 -28.31
C LEU A 140 -16.82 -7.96 -26.88
N GLU A 141 -17.65 -7.63 -25.88
CA GLU A 141 -17.36 -7.91 -24.49
C GLU A 141 -17.35 -9.40 -24.18
N VAL A 142 -18.36 -10.14 -24.66
CA VAL A 142 -18.40 -11.62 -24.53
C VAL A 142 -17.15 -12.24 -25.16
N LYS A 143 -16.76 -11.79 -26.36
CA LYS A 143 -15.54 -12.25 -27.03
C LYS A 143 -14.29 -11.93 -26.21
N ALA A 144 -14.16 -10.71 -25.72
CA ALA A 144 -13.04 -10.31 -24.87
C ALA A 144 -12.95 -11.16 -23.60
N GLY A 145 -14.09 -11.44 -22.96
CA GLY A 145 -14.18 -12.31 -21.79
C GLY A 145 -13.71 -13.74 -22.08
N ILE A 146 -14.16 -14.34 -23.18
CA ILE A 146 -13.75 -15.68 -23.62
C ILE A 146 -12.26 -15.72 -23.97
N ASP A 147 -11.76 -14.71 -24.69
CA ASP A 147 -10.35 -14.59 -25.05
C ASP A 147 -9.45 -14.59 -23.80
N ILE A 148 -9.85 -13.85 -22.77
CA ILE A 148 -9.16 -13.81 -21.48
C ILE A 148 -9.27 -15.16 -20.76
N CYS A 149 -10.44 -15.81 -20.74
CA CYS A 149 -10.60 -17.15 -20.16
C CYS A 149 -9.64 -18.16 -20.81
N HIS A 150 -9.53 -18.13 -22.15
CA HIS A 150 -8.63 -19.01 -22.89
C HIS A 150 -7.16 -18.71 -22.58
N MET A 151 -6.77 -17.44 -22.47
CA MET A 151 -5.41 -17.05 -22.04
C MET A 151 -5.06 -17.60 -20.65
N LEU A 152 -6.02 -17.56 -19.72
CA LEU A 152 -5.87 -18.09 -18.37
C LEU A 152 -5.77 -19.62 -18.34
N GLY A 153 -6.17 -20.31 -19.42
CA GLY A 153 -6.10 -21.76 -19.58
C GLY A 153 -7.41 -22.48 -19.31
N PHE A 154 -8.54 -21.77 -19.20
CA PHE A 154 -9.85 -22.42 -19.10
C PHE A 154 -10.22 -23.11 -20.41
N SER A 155 -10.82 -24.30 -20.30
CA SER A 155 -11.27 -25.07 -21.45
C SER A 155 -12.55 -24.47 -22.02
N VAL A 156 -12.44 -23.86 -23.20
CA VAL A 156 -13.60 -23.35 -23.94
C VAL A 156 -14.25 -24.51 -24.69
N SER A 157 -15.47 -24.86 -24.32
CA SER A 157 -16.29 -25.90 -24.97
C SER A 157 -17.74 -25.40 -25.11
N ASP A 158 -18.57 -26.14 -25.84
CA ASP A 158 -20.00 -25.82 -26.02
C ASP A 158 -20.89 -26.32 -24.87
N GLU A 159 -20.29 -26.86 -23.80
CA GLU A 159 -21.01 -27.36 -22.62
C GLU A 159 -21.64 -26.22 -21.80
N PRO A 160 -22.71 -26.46 -21.02
CA PRO A 160 -23.30 -25.45 -20.13
C PRO A 160 -22.33 -24.86 -19.11
N SER A 161 -21.28 -25.62 -18.75
CA SER A 161 -20.20 -25.19 -17.86
C SER A 161 -19.11 -24.37 -18.58
N LYS A 162 -19.31 -23.94 -19.83
CA LYS A 162 -18.34 -23.13 -20.59
C LYS A 162 -17.86 -21.94 -19.73
N PRO A 163 -16.57 -21.61 -19.78
CA PRO A 163 -16.05 -20.48 -19.02
C PRO A 163 -16.71 -19.19 -19.51
N TRP A 164 -16.86 -18.24 -18.59
CA TRP A 164 -17.46 -16.94 -18.87
C TRP A 164 -16.63 -15.85 -18.21
N GLY A 165 -16.45 -14.73 -18.90
CA GLY A 165 -15.84 -13.56 -18.31
C GLY A 165 -16.48 -12.28 -18.84
N HIS A 166 -16.33 -11.21 -18.07
CA HIS A 166 -16.83 -9.88 -18.43
C HIS A 166 -15.91 -8.78 -17.93
N ILE A 167 -16.11 -7.57 -18.46
CA ILE A 167 -15.31 -6.39 -18.13
C ILE A 167 -15.98 -5.64 -16.98
N THR A 168 -15.18 -5.27 -15.98
CA THR A 168 -15.61 -4.42 -14.86
C THR A 168 -14.92 -3.06 -14.94
N CYS A 169 -15.34 -2.07 -14.18
CA CYS A 169 -14.64 -0.80 -14.05
C CYS A 169 -13.24 -0.94 -13.41
N GLY A 170 -12.94 -2.08 -12.78
CA GLY A 170 -11.62 -2.41 -12.27
C GLY A 170 -11.60 -3.64 -11.37
N GLY A 171 -10.41 -4.20 -11.14
CA GLY A 171 -10.22 -5.42 -10.35
C GLY A 171 -10.74 -5.38 -8.91
N SER A 172 -10.95 -4.18 -8.35
CA SER A 172 -11.64 -4.06 -7.05
C SER A 172 -13.08 -4.55 -7.12
N VAL A 173 -13.82 -4.21 -8.19
CA VAL A 173 -15.20 -4.67 -8.39
C VAL A 173 -15.21 -6.14 -8.77
N ALA A 174 -14.31 -6.60 -9.64
CA ALA A 174 -14.15 -8.03 -9.94
C ALA A 174 -13.90 -8.88 -8.68
N ASN A 175 -13.01 -8.44 -7.78
CA ASN A 175 -12.79 -9.10 -6.49
C ASN A 175 -14.04 -9.09 -5.60
N MET A 176 -14.82 -8.00 -5.60
CA MET A 176 -16.08 -7.92 -4.84
C MET A 176 -17.14 -8.87 -5.40
N GLU A 177 -17.26 -8.97 -6.72
CA GLU A 177 -18.14 -9.93 -7.40
C GLU A 177 -17.73 -11.37 -7.08
N ALA A 178 -16.42 -11.69 -7.09
CA ALA A 178 -15.93 -13.01 -6.71
C ALA A 178 -16.27 -13.37 -5.25
N VAL A 179 -16.08 -12.42 -4.32
CA VAL A 179 -16.49 -12.59 -2.91
C VAL A 179 -18.01 -12.79 -2.79
N TRP A 180 -18.80 -12.02 -3.55
CA TRP A 180 -20.26 -12.11 -3.56
C TRP A 180 -20.75 -13.46 -4.11
N ALA A 181 -20.17 -13.91 -5.23
CA ALA A 181 -20.46 -15.22 -5.82
C ALA A 181 -20.10 -16.37 -4.86
N ALA A 182 -18.90 -16.33 -4.25
CA ALA A 182 -18.47 -17.35 -3.29
C ALA A 182 -19.39 -17.41 -2.05
N ARG A 183 -19.85 -16.24 -1.56
CA ARG A 183 -20.84 -16.16 -0.47
C ARG A 183 -22.14 -16.85 -0.86
N ASN A 184 -22.70 -16.47 -2.01
CA ASN A 184 -24.01 -16.96 -2.42
C ASN A 184 -23.99 -18.46 -2.73
N LEU A 185 -22.94 -18.91 -3.42
CA LEU A 185 -22.72 -20.32 -3.71
C LEU A 185 -22.68 -21.16 -2.43
N LYS A 186 -21.98 -20.68 -1.37
CA LYS A 186 -21.87 -21.39 -0.08
C LYS A 186 -23.23 -21.59 0.60
N PHE A 187 -24.16 -20.65 0.45
CA PHE A 187 -25.48 -20.70 1.07
C PHE A 187 -26.60 -21.26 0.19
N TYR A 188 -26.34 -21.47 -1.10
CA TYR A 188 -27.32 -22.03 -2.03
C TYR A 188 -27.86 -23.40 -1.55
N PRO A 189 -27.03 -24.37 -1.08
CA PRO A 189 -27.53 -25.64 -0.56
C PRO A 189 -28.46 -25.49 0.65
N LEU A 190 -28.20 -24.54 1.56
CA LEU A 190 -29.08 -24.30 2.71
C LEU A 190 -30.42 -23.70 2.28
N SER A 191 -30.38 -22.81 1.27
CA SER A 191 -31.57 -22.22 0.67
C SER A 191 -32.44 -23.28 0.00
N LEU A 192 -31.82 -24.21 -0.73
CA LEU A 192 -32.51 -25.35 -1.36
C LEU A 192 -33.09 -26.30 -0.32
N PHE A 193 -32.36 -26.54 0.77
CA PHE A 193 -32.82 -27.39 1.87
C PHE A 193 -34.13 -26.86 2.46
N LYS A 194 -34.21 -25.53 2.63
CA LYS A 194 -35.45 -24.86 3.06
C LYS A 194 -36.55 -24.96 2.00
N ALA A 195 -36.23 -24.79 0.72
CA ALA A 195 -37.20 -24.90 -0.37
C ALA A 195 -37.82 -26.30 -0.50
N MET A 196 -37.12 -27.35 -0.03
CA MET A 196 -37.60 -28.73 0.08
C MET A 196 -38.29 -29.06 1.41
N GLY A 197 -38.50 -28.08 2.30
CA GLY A 197 -39.13 -28.28 3.61
C GLY A 197 -40.62 -28.63 3.53
N ASP A 198 -41.23 -28.90 4.70
CA ASP A 198 -42.65 -29.23 4.79
C ASP A 198 -43.52 -28.06 4.28
N ALA A 199 -44.51 -28.38 3.44
CA ALA A 199 -45.39 -27.44 2.76
C ALA A 199 -44.66 -26.41 1.87
N GLN A 200 -43.46 -26.73 1.38
CA GLN A 200 -42.69 -25.89 0.46
C GLN A 200 -42.76 -26.41 -0.98
N PRO A 201 -42.50 -25.54 -1.99
CA PRO A 201 -42.71 -25.90 -3.39
C PRO A 201 -41.90 -27.10 -3.90
N LEU A 202 -40.75 -27.41 -3.27
CA LEU A 202 -39.88 -28.53 -3.65
C LEU A 202 -40.00 -29.73 -2.69
N GLU A 203 -41.03 -29.80 -1.84
CA GLU A 203 -41.22 -30.93 -0.91
C GLU A 203 -41.29 -32.28 -1.65
N PHE A 204 -41.90 -32.31 -2.85
CA PHE A 204 -42.15 -33.54 -3.59
C PHE A 204 -40.88 -34.29 -4.05
N ILE A 205 -39.75 -33.59 -4.20
CA ILE A 205 -38.44 -34.19 -4.56
C ILE A 205 -37.57 -34.52 -3.35
N ARG A 206 -37.99 -34.11 -2.14
CA ARG A 206 -37.19 -34.21 -0.92
C ARG A 206 -36.74 -35.64 -0.61
N ASN A 207 -37.54 -36.64 -1.00
CA ASN A 207 -37.27 -38.05 -0.73
C ASN A 207 -36.56 -38.80 -1.87
N SER A 208 -36.19 -38.12 -2.96
CA SER A 208 -35.53 -38.73 -4.13
C SER A 208 -34.28 -37.99 -4.59
N PHE A 209 -34.16 -36.68 -4.32
CA PHE A 209 -33.02 -35.91 -4.78
C PHE A 209 -31.77 -36.23 -3.96
N GLU A 210 -30.76 -36.79 -4.63
CA GLU A 210 -29.48 -37.15 -4.04
C GLU A 210 -28.37 -36.21 -4.52
N VAL A 211 -27.38 -35.98 -3.66
CA VAL A 211 -26.14 -35.27 -4.00
C VAL A 211 -24.92 -36.10 -3.62
N THR A 212 -23.84 -35.91 -4.37
CA THR A 212 -22.53 -36.44 -4.04
C THR A 212 -21.83 -35.48 -3.11
N LEU A 213 -21.40 -35.95 -1.93
CA LEU A 213 -20.62 -35.16 -1.00
C LEU A 213 -19.21 -34.88 -1.56
N CYS A 214 -18.51 -33.91 -0.99
CA CYS A 214 -17.23 -33.47 -1.54
C CYS A 214 -16.09 -34.48 -1.54
N ASN A 215 -16.26 -35.63 -0.87
CA ASN A 215 -15.29 -36.73 -0.91
C ASN A 215 -15.42 -37.61 -2.17
N ASP A 216 -16.35 -37.30 -3.09
CA ASP A 216 -16.69 -38.02 -4.33
C ASP A 216 -17.13 -39.49 -4.16
N LYS A 217 -17.20 -39.98 -2.92
CA LYS A 217 -17.47 -41.39 -2.61
C LYS A 217 -18.85 -41.60 -2.03
N THR A 218 -19.38 -40.58 -1.35
CA THR A 218 -20.62 -40.68 -0.60
C THR A 218 -21.72 -39.97 -1.36
N ARG A 219 -22.74 -40.71 -1.78
CA ARG A 219 -24.00 -40.16 -2.28
C ARG A 219 -25.03 -40.24 -1.16
N LYS A 220 -25.81 -39.17 -0.98
CA LYS A 220 -26.78 -39.06 0.11
C LYS A 220 -28.02 -38.33 -0.38
N LEU A 221 -29.19 -38.68 0.16
CA LEU A 221 -30.38 -37.86 0.01
C LEU A 221 -30.10 -36.46 0.54
N PHE A 222 -30.46 -35.45 -0.23
CA PHE A 222 -30.16 -34.04 0.08
C PHE A 222 -30.74 -33.62 1.43
N LYS A 223 -31.95 -34.10 1.75
CA LYS A 223 -32.62 -33.87 3.04
C LYS A 223 -31.90 -34.45 4.25
N ASP A 224 -31.03 -35.44 4.05
CA ASP A 224 -30.32 -36.13 5.12
C ASP A 224 -28.92 -35.54 5.33
N CYS A 225 -28.48 -34.62 4.47
CA CYS A 225 -27.24 -33.89 4.64
C CYS A 225 -27.30 -32.98 5.87
N SER A 226 -26.30 -33.08 6.73
CA SER A 226 -26.07 -32.14 7.83
C SER A 226 -25.68 -30.77 7.31
N THR A 227 -25.83 -29.73 8.14
CA THR A 227 -25.36 -28.36 7.83
C THR A 227 -23.90 -28.35 7.38
N TRP A 228 -23.04 -29.13 8.03
CA TRP A 228 -21.63 -29.24 7.67
C TRP A 228 -21.42 -29.82 6.26
N GLU A 229 -22.15 -30.90 5.92
CA GLU A 229 -22.09 -31.51 4.59
C GLU A 229 -22.60 -30.54 3.51
N LEU A 230 -23.73 -29.85 3.76
CA LEU A 230 -24.31 -28.87 2.84
C LEU A 230 -23.38 -27.69 2.58
N LEU A 231 -22.74 -27.15 3.63
CA LEU A 231 -21.75 -26.07 3.51
C LEU A 231 -20.46 -26.51 2.82
N ASN A 232 -20.22 -27.80 2.64
CA ASN A 232 -18.98 -28.33 2.09
C ASN A 232 -19.19 -29.13 0.80
N LEU A 233 -20.33 -29.01 0.12
CA LEU A 233 -20.46 -29.48 -1.26
C LEU A 233 -19.42 -28.80 -2.16
N LYS A 234 -19.00 -29.48 -3.22
CA LYS A 234 -18.07 -28.90 -4.18
C LYS A 234 -18.74 -27.79 -4.99
N PRO A 235 -18.00 -26.74 -5.43
CA PRO A 235 -18.55 -25.71 -6.30
C PRO A 235 -19.31 -26.29 -7.50
N GLU A 236 -18.72 -27.27 -8.19
CA GLU A 236 -19.30 -27.88 -9.39
C GLU A 236 -20.61 -28.61 -9.07
N THR A 237 -20.64 -29.36 -7.97
CA THR A 237 -21.85 -30.05 -7.49
C THR A 237 -22.99 -29.07 -7.22
N ILE A 238 -22.70 -27.89 -6.65
CA ILE A 238 -23.72 -26.88 -6.38
C ILE A 238 -24.23 -26.25 -7.69
N LEU A 239 -23.33 -25.93 -8.62
CA LEU A 239 -23.66 -25.31 -9.91
C LEU A 239 -24.44 -26.25 -10.85
N GLU A 240 -24.33 -27.56 -10.66
CA GLU A 240 -25.10 -28.57 -11.40
C GLU A 240 -26.55 -28.72 -10.91
N ILE A 241 -26.86 -28.32 -9.67
CA ILE A 241 -28.19 -28.55 -9.08
C ILE A 241 -29.33 -28.03 -9.96
N PRO A 242 -29.35 -26.76 -10.44
CA PRO A 242 -30.47 -26.27 -11.24
C PRO A 242 -30.75 -27.13 -12.47
N TYR A 243 -29.68 -27.55 -13.17
CA TYR A 243 -29.77 -28.39 -14.37
C TYR A 243 -30.24 -29.80 -14.05
N ARG A 244 -29.76 -30.39 -12.94
CA ARG A 244 -30.24 -31.69 -12.46
C ARG A 244 -31.70 -31.66 -12.04
N LEU A 245 -32.17 -30.55 -11.46
CA LEU A 245 -33.59 -30.40 -11.11
C LEU A 245 -34.47 -30.29 -12.37
N GLU A 246 -33.97 -29.63 -13.42
CA GLU A 246 -34.63 -29.59 -14.73
C GLU A 246 -34.63 -30.99 -15.39
N GLU A 247 -33.50 -31.69 -15.40
CA GLU A 247 -33.35 -33.00 -16.07
C GLU A 247 -34.04 -34.16 -15.33
N GLU A 248 -33.91 -34.22 -14.00
CA GLU A 248 -34.41 -35.36 -13.20
C GLU A 248 -35.89 -35.20 -12.79
N TYR A 249 -36.43 -33.98 -12.79
CA TYR A 249 -37.75 -33.66 -12.24
C TYR A 249 -38.60 -32.68 -13.07
N ASP A 250 -38.17 -32.32 -14.28
CA ASP A 250 -38.86 -31.39 -15.18
C ASP A 250 -39.12 -30.00 -14.55
N ILE A 251 -38.29 -29.58 -13.59
CA ILE A 251 -38.44 -28.27 -12.93
C ILE A 251 -37.83 -27.21 -13.84
N ALA A 252 -38.68 -26.51 -14.59
CA ALA A 252 -38.27 -25.39 -15.44
C ALA A 252 -37.54 -24.28 -14.64
N ALA A 253 -36.54 -23.66 -15.26
CA ALA A 253 -35.70 -22.63 -14.63
C ALA A 253 -36.49 -21.43 -14.07
N GLU A 254 -37.56 -21.00 -14.75
CA GLU A 254 -38.45 -19.94 -14.29
C GLU A 254 -39.23 -20.35 -13.03
N ALA A 255 -39.72 -21.59 -12.98
CA ALA A 255 -40.37 -22.13 -11.80
C ALA A 255 -39.39 -22.25 -10.63
N LEU A 256 -38.19 -22.80 -10.87
CA LEU A 256 -37.13 -22.89 -9.85
C LEU A 256 -36.74 -21.52 -9.30
N THR A 257 -36.68 -20.50 -10.16
CA THR A 257 -36.47 -19.10 -9.76
C THR A 257 -37.53 -18.63 -8.77
N GLY A 258 -38.81 -18.82 -9.09
CA GLY A 258 -39.90 -18.50 -8.17
C GLY A 258 -39.84 -19.29 -6.85
N PHE A 259 -39.53 -20.58 -6.92
CA PHE A 259 -39.47 -21.47 -5.74
C PHE A 259 -38.30 -21.15 -4.81
N MET A 260 -37.14 -20.79 -5.35
CA MET A 260 -35.94 -20.49 -4.58
C MET A 260 -35.93 -19.06 -4.01
N HIS A 261 -36.56 -18.11 -4.70
CA HIS A 261 -36.51 -16.68 -4.36
C HIS A 261 -36.70 -16.37 -2.86
N PRO A 262 -37.69 -16.95 -2.13
CA PRO A 262 -37.90 -16.64 -0.72
C PRO A 262 -36.80 -17.12 0.23
N PHE A 263 -35.92 -18.02 -0.22
CA PHE A 263 -34.95 -18.72 0.64
C PHE A 263 -33.50 -18.33 0.36
N LEU A 264 -33.23 -17.78 -0.82
CA LEU A 264 -31.90 -17.35 -1.23
C LEU A 264 -31.30 -16.34 -0.25
N VAL A 265 -29.99 -16.44 -0.01
CA VAL A 265 -29.25 -15.51 0.86
C VAL A 265 -29.33 -14.05 0.36
N GLN A 266 -29.50 -13.88 -0.95
CA GLN A 266 -29.73 -12.60 -1.61
C GLN A 266 -31.04 -11.95 -1.13
N THR A 267 -32.04 -12.75 -0.75
CA THR A 267 -33.38 -12.30 -0.32
C THR A 267 -33.47 -12.18 1.20
N VAL A 268 -33.07 -13.23 1.95
CA VAL A 268 -33.26 -13.27 3.41
C VAL A 268 -32.10 -12.66 4.20
N GLY A 269 -30.96 -12.45 3.53
CA GLY A 269 -29.72 -12.03 4.17
C GLY A 269 -28.99 -13.16 4.90
N ARG A 270 -27.67 -13.02 5.01
CA ARG A 270 -26.77 -14.03 5.61
C ARG A 270 -27.17 -14.42 7.04
N HIS A 271 -27.47 -13.43 7.88
CA HIS A 271 -27.70 -13.68 9.31
C HIS A 271 -28.91 -14.58 9.57
N ALA A 272 -29.97 -14.48 8.75
CA ALA A 272 -31.14 -15.33 8.87
C ALA A 272 -30.78 -16.81 8.69
N LEU A 273 -30.07 -17.14 7.61
CA LEU A 273 -29.60 -18.52 7.35
C LEU A 273 -28.60 -18.98 8.41
N GLU A 274 -27.66 -18.12 8.81
CA GLU A 274 -26.68 -18.52 9.83
C GLU A 274 -27.30 -18.81 11.19
N SER A 275 -28.31 -18.04 11.60
CA SER A 275 -29.01 -18.27 12.85
C SER A 275 -29.79 -19.58 12.81
N GLU A 276 -30.51 -19.83 11.70
CA GLU A 276 -31.37 -21.00 11.56
C GLU A 276 -30.56 -22.31 11.50
N PHE A 277 -29.40 -22.29 10.83
CA PHE A 277 -28.53 -23.46 10.70
C PHE A 277 -27.42 -23.53 11.76
N GLU A 278 -27.53 -22.74 12.85
CA GLU A 278 -26.57 -22.69 13.98
C GLU A 278 -25.10 -22.36 13.61
N ILE A 279 -24.90 -21.60 12.54
CA ILE A 279 -23.56 -21.22 12.03
C ILE A 279 -22.99 -20.04 12.81
N THR A 280 -23.82 -19.27 13.52
CA THR A 280 -23.40 -18.07 14.27
C THR A 280 -22.31 -18.33 15.32
N LYS A 281 -22.19 -19.57 15.82
CA LYS A 281 -21.12 -19.98 16.75
C LYS A 281 -19.75 -20.07 16.06
N ASN A 282 -19.72 -20.52 14.80
CA ASN A 282 -18.52 -20.69 13.99
C ASN A 282 -18.75 -20.06 12.59
N PRO A 283 -18.71 -18.72 12.49
CA PRO A 283 -19.00 -18.04 11.23
C PRO A 283 -18.08 -18.51 10.09
N VAL A 284 -18.64 -18.63 8.89
CA VAL A 284 -17.89 -19.03 7.69
C VAL A 284 -16.82 -17.98 7.37
N GLN A 285 -15.61 -18.42 6.98
CA GLN A 285 -14.46 -17.54 6.75
C GLN A 285 -14.10 -17.40 5.28
N LEU A 286 -13.52 -16.25 4.91
CA LEU A 286 -12.78 -16.06 3.66
C LEU A 286 -11.29 -15.96 4.00
N ILE A 287 -10.45 -16.70 3.29
CA ILE A 287 -9.01 -16.81 3.60
C ILE A 287 -8.21 -16.23 2.43
N THR A 288 -7.18 -15.46 2.73
CA THR A 288 -6.26 -14.89 1.74
C THR A 288 -4.91 -14.63 2.40
N THR A 289 -3.91 -14.19 1.62
CA THR A 289 -2.59 -13.85 2.13
C THR A 289 -2.59 -12.50 2.86
N ALA A 290 -1.62 -12.27 3.74
CA ALA A 290 -1.48 -11.03 4.50
C ALA A 290 -1.24 -9.81 3.59
N THR A 291 -0.59 -10.04 2.43
CA THR A 291 -0.28 -9.05 1.39
C THR A 291 -1.43 -8.82 0.37
N LYS A 292 -2.65 -9.24 0.73
CA LYS A 292 -3.87 -9.00 -0.07
C LYS A 292 -4.07 -7.52 -0.39
N HIS A 293 -4.70 -7.26 -1.53
CA HIS A 293 -5.17 -5.92 -1.87
C HIS A 293 -6.35 -5.49 -0.97
N TYR A 294 -6.48 -4.19 -0.68
CA TYR A 294 -7.52 -3.63 0.19
C TYR A 294 -8.95 -3.88 -0.32
N SER A 295 -9.12 -4.31 -1.57
CA SER A 295 -10.42 -4.68 -2.14
C SER A 295 -11.08 -5.84 -1.39
N PHE A 296 -10.32 -6.78 -0.80
CA PHE A 296 -10.88 -7.91 -0.07
C PHE A 296 -11.56 -7.53 1.26
N PRO A 297 -10.93 -6.77 2.18
CA PRO A 297 -11.63 -6.32 3.38
C PRO A 297 -12.84 -5.44 3.03
N LYS A 298 -12.75 -4.61 1.99
CA LYS A 298 -13.90 -3.82 1.49
C LYS A 298 -15.01 -4.72 0.93
N GLY A 299 -14.67 -5.72 0.12
CA GLY A 299 -15.62 -6.68 -0.44
C GLY A 299 -16.31 -7.52 0.64
N CYS A 300 -15.57 -7.98 1.66
CA CYS A 300 -16.16 -8.67 2.81
C CYS A 300 -17.13 -7.77 3.59
N ALA A 301 -16.80 -6.48 3.76
CA ALA A 301 -17.69 -5.52 4.40
C ALA A 301 -18.98 -5.31 3.59
N LEU A 302 -18.86 -5.08 2.28
CA LEU A 302 -20.00 -4.87 1.37
C LEU A 302 -20.87 -6.13 1.23
N ALA A 303 -20.27 -7.32 1.20
CA ALA A 303 -21.00 -8.59 1.14
C ALA A 303 -21.64 -8.99 2.49
N GLY A 304 -21.50 -8.17 3.54
CA GLY A 304 -22.05 -8.45 4.87
C GLY A 304 -21.34 -9.59 5.62
N ILE A 305 -20.15 -10.00 5.18
CA ILE A 305 -19.28 -11.00 5.83
C ILE A 305 -18.54 -10.36 7.02
N GLY A 306 -18.12 -9.10 6.87
CA GLY A 306 -17.32 -8.37 7.85
C GLY A 306 -15.84 -8.73 7.79
N SER A 307 -14.96 -7.73 7.97
CA SER A 307 -13.51 -7.92 7.87
C SER A 307 -12.91 -8.83 8.96
N ALA A 308 -13.60 -9.01 10.08
CA ALA A 308 -13.19 -9.96 11.12
C ALA A 308 -13.25 -11.43 10.66
N ASN A 309 -14.06 -11.74 9.64
CA ASN A 309 -14.15 -13.07 9.04
C ASN A 309 -13.24 -13.22 7.79
N LEU A 310 -12.42 -12.22 7.51
CA LEU A 310 -11.34 -12.27 6.51
C LEU A 310 -10.03 -12.67 7.20
N VAL A 311 -9.66 -13.93 7.08
CA VAL A 311 -8.42 -14.45 7.65
C VAL A 311 -7.25 -14.15 6.72
N SER A 312 -6.18 -13.62 7.31
CA SER A 312 -4.93 -13.30 6.62
C SER A 312 -3.85 -14.31 7.01
N ILE A 313 -3.41 -15.13 6.06
CA ILE A 313 -2.30 -16.06 6.23
C ILE A 313 -0.99 -15.30 6.08
N PRO A 314 -0.01 -15.48 6.98
CA PRO A 314 1.32 -14.87 6.85
C PRO A 314 2.02 -15.23 5.53
N VAL A 315 3.06 -14.46 5.21
CA VAL A 315 3.90 -14.71 4.03
C VAL A 315 5.25 -15.32 4.38
N ASP A 316 5.80 -16.06 3.42
CA ASP A 316 7.18 -16.53 3.43
C ASP A 316 8.18 -15.38 3.17
N VAL A 317 9.47 -15.69 3.21
CA VAL A 317 10.57 -14.72 2.99
C VAL A 317 10.63 -14.15 1.56
N SER A 318 9.82 -14.66 0.63
CA SER A 318 9.64 -14.12 -0.73
C SER A 318 8.32 -13.35 -0.88
N ALA A 319 7.65 -13.03 0.23
CA ALA A 319 6.35 -12.36 0.29
C ALA A 319 5.21 -13.12 -0.40
N ARG A 320 5.31 -14.45 -0.50
CA ARG A 320 4.26 -15.36 -1.00
C ARG A 320 3.52 -15.98 0.19
N MET A 321 2.27 -16.38 0.04
CA MET A 321 1.52 -17.05 1.11
C MET A 321 2.29 -18.25 1.69
N ASP A 322 2.40 -18.32 3.01
CA ASP A 322 2.96 -19.48 3.70
C ASP A 322 1.97 -20.65 3.65
N ILE A 323 2.30 -21.67 2.84
CA ILE A 323 1.43 -22.82 2.61
C ILE A 323 1.24 -23.68 3.86
N LEU A 324 2.23 -23.72 4.77
CA LEU A 324 2.14 -24.51 6.01
C LEU A 324 1.18 -23.84 6.98
N GLU A 325 1.22 -22.50 7.06
CA GLU A 325 0.28 -21.74 7.87
C GLU A 325 -1.15 -21.81 7.33
N LEU A 326 -1.32 -21.83 6.00
CA LEU A 326 -2.63 -22.09 5.39
C LEU A 326 -3.15 -23.50 5.75
N ASP A 327 -2.33 -24.54 5.59
CA ASP A 327 -2.73 -25.92 5.90
C ASP A 327 -3.11 -26.06 7.38
N ARG A 328 -2.30 -25.50 8.29
CA ARG A 328 -2.59 -25.46 9.72
C ARG A 328 -3.94 -24.77 10.02
N HIS A 329 -4.22 -23.64 9.37
CA HIS A 329 -5.49 -22.92 9.56
C HIS A 329 -6.69 -23.70 9.01
N LEU A 330 -6.56 -24.30 7.82
CA LEU A 330 -7.60 -25.15 7.24
C LEU A 330 -7.87 -26.39 8.10
N ASN A 331 -6.83 -26.98 8.71
CA ASN A 331 -7.00 -28.10 9.64
C ASN A 331 -7.81 -27.70 10.87
N ASN A 332 -7.50 -26.54 11.45
CA ASN A 332 -8.27 -25.99 12.57
C ASN A 332 -9.74 -25.73 12.19
N CYS A 333 -9.99 -25.22 10.97
CA CYS A 333 -11.34 -25.02 10.46
C CYS A 333 -12.11 -26.35 10.35
N LEU A 334 -11.47 -27.39 9.80
CA LEU A 334 -12.06 -28.72 9.70
C LEU A 334 -12.38 -29.32 11.08
N GLU A 335 -11.43 -29.27 12.02
CA GLU A 335 -11.61 -29.79 13.38
C GLU A 335 -12.69 -29.03 14.17
N GLY A 336 -12.73 -27.70 14.01
CA GLY A 336 -13.71 -26.82 14.63
C GLY A 336 -15.07 -26.77 13.93
N ARG A 337 -15.24 -27.48 12.80
CA ARG A 337 -16.41 -27.38 11.90
C ARG A 337 -16.75 -25.94 11.51
N GLN A 338 -15.73 -25.15 11.18
CA GLN A 338 -15.84 -23.81 10.63
C GLN A 338 -15.68 -23.85 9.11
N ALA A 339 -16.75 -23.54 8.37
CA ALA A 339 -16.72 -23.63 6.91
C ALA A 339 -15.90 -22.47 6.28
N VAL A 340 -15.44 -22.69 5.05
CA VAL A 340 -14.67 -21.69 4.29
C VAL A 340 -15.44 -21.34 3.02
N TYR A 341 -15.64 -20.05 2.77
CA TYR A 341 -16.19 -19.53 1.51
C TYR A 341 -15.20 -19.80 0.38
N ALA A 342 -14.03 -19.18 0.49
CA ALA A 342 -12.99 -19.22 -0.51
C ALA A 342 -11.59 -19.10 0.11
N VAL A 343 -10.61 -19.67 -0.57
CA VAL A 343 -9.19 -19.36 -0.43
C VAL A 343 -8.75 -18.54 -1.63
N VAL A 344 -8.17 -17.37 -1.39
CA VAL A 344 -7.69 -16.47 -2.42
C VAL A 344 -6.17 -16.61 -2.58
N ALA A 345 -5.72 -16.96 -3.78
CA ALA A 345 -4.32 -16.92 -4.18
C ALA A 345 -4.01 -15.62 -4.91
N ILE A 346 -2.99 -14.88 -4.49
CA ILE A 346 -2.54 -13.67 -5.17
C ILE A 346 -1.55 -14.04 -6.28
N MET A 347 -1.95 -13.79 -7.52
CA MET A 347 -1.13 -14.05 -8.71
C MET A 347 -0.47 -12.75 -9.14
N GLY A 348 0.53 -12.30 -8.36
CA GLY A 348 1.21 -11.02 -8.55
C GLY A 348 0.79 -9.96 -7.55
N SER A 349 1.40 -10.00 -6.35
CA SER A 349 1.10 -9.05 -5.27
C SER A 349 1.40 -7.60 -5.63
N THR A 350 0.64 -6.66 -5.05
CA THR A 350 0.69 -5.24 -5.43
C THR A 350 2.06 -4.61 -5.25
N ASP A 351 2.74 -4.93 -4.13
CA ASP A 351 3.99 -4.28 -3.75
C ASP A 351 5.25 -5.06 -4.17
N HIS A 352 5.13 -6.35 -4.52
CA HIS A 352 6.28 -7.22 -4.77
C HIS A 352 6.18 -8.04 -6.06
N GLY A 353 5.01 -8.07 -6.69
CA GLY A 353 4.75 -8.94 -7.85
C GLY A 353 4.89 -10.42 -7.52
N ALA A 354 4.76 -10.80 -6.24
CA ALA A 354 4.93 -12.17 -5.77
C ALA A 354 3.77 -13.07 -6.21
N VAL A 355 4.06 -14.33 -6.52
CA VAL A 355 3.05 -15.31 -6.96
C VAL A 355 2.85 -16.37 -5.88
N ASP A 356 1.65 -16.43 -5.33
CA ASP A 356 1.28 -17.41 -4.30
C ASP A 356 1.36 -18.86 -4.82
N PRO A 357 1.56 -19.84 -3.93
CA PRO A 357 1.70 -21.26 -4.26
C PRO A 357 0.36 -21.90 -4.67
N LEU A 358 -0.22 -21.46 -5.78
CA LEU A 358 -1.54 -21.87 -6.26
C LEU A 358 -1.67 -23.39 -6.49
N ALA A 359 -0.65 -24.03 -7.05
CA ALA A 359 -0.64 -25.47 -7.28
C ALA A 359 -0.77 -26.24 -5.95
N GLU A 360 -0.11 -25.76 -4.91
CA GLU A 360 -0.20 -26.30 -3.56
C GLU A 360 -1.58 -26.04 -2.94
N ILE A 361 -2.17 -24.85 -3.12
CA ILE A 361 -3.54 -24.54 -2.67
C ILE A 361 -4.56 -25.48 -3.34
N CYS A 362 -4.43 -25.74 -4.64
CA CYS A 362 -5.27 -26.71 -5.36
C CYS A 362 -5.10 -28.14 -4.81
N ASN A 363 -3.88 -28.54 -4.44
CA ASN A 363 -3.62 -29.83 -3.78
C ASN A 363 -4.27 -29.89 -2.39
N LEU A 364 -4.19 -28.82 -1.58
CA LEU A 364 -4.84 -28.74 -0.29
C LEU A 364 -6.36 -28.89 -0.44
N ARG A 365 -7.00 -28.17 -1.38
CA ARG A 365 -8.45 -28.33 -1.62
C ARG A 365 -8.83 -29.79 -1.88
N ARG A 366 -8.10 -30.49 -2.76
CA ARG A 366 -8.33 -31.92 -3.03
C ARG A 366 -8.18 -32.78 -1.76
N SER A 367 -7.13 -32.54 -0.98
CA SER A 367 -6.88 -33.27 0.27
C SER A 367 -7.99 -33.05 1.30
N TYR A 368 -8.43 -31.82 1.49
CA TYR A 368 -9.51 -31.48 2.42
C TYR A 368 -10.89 -31.97 1.96
N GLN A 369 -11.14 -32.02 0.65
CA GLN A 369 -12.36 -32.58 0.08
C GLN A 369 -12.52 -34.07 0.43
N LEU A 370 -11.44 -34.84 0.39
CA LEU A 370 -11.44 -36.24 0.86
C LEU A 370 -11.77 -36.38 2.35
N ARG A 371 -11.54 -35.32 3.15
CA ARG A 371 -11.81 -35.24 4.59
C ARG A 371 -13.15 -34.56 4.91
N GLY A 372 -13.94 -34.20 3.89
CA GLY A 372 -15.28 -33.63 4.07
C GLY A 372 -15.35 -32.10 4.16
N MET A 373 -14.31 -31.36 3.72
CA MET A 373 -14.34 -29.89 3.65
C MET A 373 -14.00 -29.39 2.25
N SER A 374 -14.78 -28.45 1.72
CA SER A 374 -14.59 -27.87 0.38
C SER A 374 -14.75 -26.36 0.41
N PHE A 375 -14.05 -25.68 -0.49
CA PHE A 375 -14.03 -24.23 -0.61
C PHE A 375 -13.76 -23.79 -2.05
N VAL A 376 -14.18 -22.57 -2.37
CA VAL A 376 -13.86 -21.91 -3.65
C VAL A 376 -12.37 -21.55 -3.68
N ILE A 377 -11.73 -21.64 -4.83
CA ILE A 377 -10.42 -21.03 -5.08
C ILE A 377 -10.62 -19.85 -6.03
N HIS A 378 -10.25 -18.66 -5.57
CA HIS A 378 -10.18 -17.46 -6.39
C HIS A 378 -8.71 -17.07 -6.59
N ALA A 379 -8.30 -16.83 -7.83
CA ALA A 379 -6.99 -16.27 -8.13
C ALA A 379 -7.11 -14.77 -8.40
N ASP A 380 -6.54 -13.94 -7.52
CA ASP A 380 -6.41 -12.50 -7.80
C ASP A 380 -5.23 -12.30 -8.76
N GLY A 381 -5.52 -12.36 -10.05
CA GLY A 381 -4.60 -12.06 -11.13
C GLY A 381 -4.77 -10.65 -11.67
N ALA A 382 -5.26 -9.69 -10.88
CA ALA A 382 -5.44 -8.32 -11.37
C ALA A 382 -4.16 -7.80 -12.03
N TRP A 383 -2.99 -8.02 -11.40
CA TRP A 383 -1.70 -7.74 -12.02
C TRP A 383 -1.17 -8.90 -12.87
N GLY A 384 -1.17 -10.14 -12.37
CA GLY A 384 -0.46 -11.24 -13.04
C GLY A 384 -1.21 -11.93 -14.16
N GLY A 385 -2.51 -11.72 -14.34
CA GLY A 385 -3.35 -12.50 -15.26
C GLY A 385 -2.83 -12.52 -16.70
N TYR A 386 -2.44 -11.36 -17.25
CA TYR A 386 -1.90 -11.27 -18.61
C TYR A 386 -0.53 -11.98 -18.78
N PHE A 387 0.22 -12.26 -17.71
CA PHE A 387 1.45 -13.05 -17.79
C PHE A 387 1.19 -14.52 -18.15
N ALA A 388 -0.07 -14.99 -18.08
CA ALA A 388 -0.44 -16.31 -18.59
C ALA A 388 -0.20 -16.44 -20.11
N SER A 389 -0.20 -15.32 -20.86
CA SER A 389 0.15 -15.30 -22.29
C SER A 389 1.55 -15.85 -22.59
N LEU A 390 2.51 -15.74 -21.65
CA LEU A 390 3.85 -16.35 -21.81
C LEU A 390 3.81 -17.88 -21.88
N LEU A 391 2.72 -18.52 -21.46
CA LEU A 391 2.55 -19.97 -21.53
C LEU A 391 1.81 -20.44 -22.78
N ARG A 392 1.16 -19.54 -23.53
CA ARG A 392 0.29 -19.91 -24.65
C ARG A 392 1.07 -19.97 -25.95
N SER A 393 0.82 -21.02 -26.72
CA SER A 393 1.43 -21.21 -28.04
C SER A 393 0.93 -20.14 -29.01
N PRO A 394 1.80 -19.59 -29.88
CA PRO A 394 1.39 -18.65 -30.90
C PRO A 394 0.34 -19.22 -31.85
N ASN A 395 -0.62 -18.39 -32.25
CA ASN A 395 -1.56 -18.76 -33.30
C ASN A 395 -0.86 -18.67 -34.68
N SER A 396 -0.87 -19.76 -35.46
CA SER A 396 -0.04 -19.95 -36.67
C SER A 396 -0.24 -18.90 -37.79
N ARG A 397 -1.27 -18.05 -37.70
CA ARG A 397 -1.61 -17.04 -38.70
C ARG A 397 -0.79 -15.74 -38.65
N ARG A 398 0.07 -15.52 -37.64
CA ARG A 398 0.85 -14.27 -37.46
C ARG A 398 2.33 -14.37 -37.83
N SER A 399 2.76 -15.53 -38.31
CA SER A 399 4.12 -15.74 -38.79
C SER A 399 4.29 -15.23 -40.23
N THR A 400 4.53 -13.93 -40.40
CA THR A 400 5.12 -13.42 -41.65
C THR A 400 6.64 -13.52 -41.57
N ILE A 401 7.21 -14.38 -42.41
CA ILE A 401 8.66 -14.43 -42.67
C ILE A 401 9.05 -13.11 -43.35
N LEU A 402 9.88 -12.30 -42.68
CA LEU A 402 10.50 -11.13 -43.30
C LEU A 402 11.56 -11.63 -44.30
N SER A 403 11.55 -11.07 -45.51
CA SER A 403 12.49 -11.41 -46.61
C SER A 403 13.91 -10.88 -46.41
N SER A 404 14.12 -10.01 -45.41
CA SER A 404 15.43 -9.44 -45.03
C SER A 404 15.58 -9.40 -43.51
N PRO A 405 16.80 -9.52 -42.95
CA PRO A 405 17.02 -9.38 -41.51
C PRO A 405 16.57 -7.99 -41.04
N PRO A 406 15.80 -7.89 -39.94
CA PRO A 406 15.29 -6.62 -39.48
C PRO A 406 16.42 -5.74 -38.93
N THR A 407 16.35 -4.44 -39.20
CA THR A 407 17.24 -3.42 -38.63
C THR A 407 16.62 -2.87 -37.35
N GLY A 408 17.41 -2.64 -36.30
CA GLY A 408 16.89 -2.11 -35.03
C GLY A 408 17.74 -2.48 -33.82
N GLN A 409 17.22 -2.21 -32.63
CA GLN A 409 17.85 -2.58 -31.37
C GLN A 409 17.30 -3.91 -30.85
N LEU A 410 18.17 -4.72 -30.26
CA LEU A 410 17.80 -5.99 -29.67
C LEU A 410 17.33 -5.80 -28.22
N VAL A 411 16.21 -6.44 -27.87
CA VAL A 411 15.71 -6.51 -26.50
C VAL A 411 15.44 -7.98 -26.15
N PRO A 412 16.23 -8.58 -25.24
CA PRO A 412 16.03 -9.96 -24.81
C PRO A 412 14.66 -10.16 -24.13
N GLU A 413 14.15 -11.39 -24.25
CA GLU A 413 12.88 -11.79 -23.66
C GLU A 413 13.13 -12.70 -22.46
N ARG A 414 12.60 -12.34 -21.29
CA ARG A 414 12.72 -13.14 -20.07
C ARG A 414 11.46 -13.98 -19.84
N HIS A 415 11.63 -15.30 -19.83
CA HIS A 415 10.57 -16.25 -19.48
C HIS A 415 10.21 -16.24 -17.99
N LEU A 416 9.08 -16.88 -17.65
CA LEU A 416 8.72 -17.16 -16.26
C LEU A 416 9.72 -18.14 -15.64
N SER A 417 9.98 -18.02 -14.34
CA SER A 417 10.75 -19.05 -13.61
C SER A 417 9.96 -20.35 -13.53
N ASP A 418 10.64 -21.46 -13.18
CA ASP A 418 9.99 -22.77 -13.03
C ASP A 418 8.91 -22.74 -11.95
N TYR A 419 9.18 -22.05 -10.83
CA TYR A 419 8.21 -21.82 -9.78
C TYR A 419 6.95 -21.13 -10.31
N VAL A 420 7.10 -19.97 -10.95
CA VAL A 420 5.94 -19.19 -11.45
C VAL A 420 5.20 -19.97 -12.54
N THR A 421 5.93 -20.66 -13.42
CA THR A 421 5.34 -21.51 -14.46
C THR A 421 4.46 -22.61 -13.88
N ARG A 422 4.91 -23.27 -12.79
CA ARG A 422 4.11 -24.27 -12.07
C ARG A 422 2.81 -23.67 -11.53
N GLN A 423 2.87 -22.47 -10.94
CA GLN A 423 1.69 -21.83 -10.36
C GLN A 423 0.68 -21.39 -11.43
N PHE A 424 1.14 -20.81 -12.54
CA PHE A 424 0.27 -20.40 -13.64
C PHE A 424 -0.36 -21.59 -14.38
N LYS A 425 0.32 -22.75 -14.43
CA LYS A 425 -0.28 -23.99 -14.96
C LYS A 425 -1.44 -24.51 -14.12
N ALA A 426 -1.59 -24.09 -12.87
CA ALA A 426 -2.69 -24.46 -12.00
C ALA A 426 -3.91 -23.52 -12.08
N LEU A 427 -3.84 -22.46 -12.90
CA LEU A 427 -4.96 -21.54 -13.10
C LEU A 427 -6.20 -22.25 -13.65
N ASP A 428 -6.05 -23.29 -14.46
CA ASP A 428 -7.16 -24.09 -14.99
C ASP A 428 -7.98 -24.84 -13.92
N GLN A 429 -7.47 -24.92 -12.69
CA GLN A 429 -8.09 -25.59 -11.56
C GLN A 429 -8.81 -24.64 -10.59
N VAL A 430 -8.74 -23.32 -10.79
CA VAL A 430 -9.45 -22.37 -9.90
C VAL A 430 -10.88 -22.15 -10.37
N ASP A 431 -11.73 -21.59 -9.53
CA ASP A 431 -13.15 -21.40 -9.86
C ASP A 431 -13.38 -20.01 -10.47
N SER A 432 -12.57 -19.02 -10.08
CA SER A 432 -12.59 -17.68 -10.68
C SER A 432 -11.22 -17.01 -10.67
N VAL A 433 -11.02 -16.08 -11.61
CA VAL A 433 -9.81 -15.26 -11.74
C VAL A 433 -10.19 -13.80 -11.95
N THR A 434 -9.70 -12.90 -11.11
CA THR A 434 -9.69 -11.46 -11.42
C THR A 434 -8.51 -11.14 -12.32
N VAL A 435 -8.68 -10.25 -13.31
CA VAL A 435 -7.62 -9.85 -14.26
C VAL A 435 -7.88 -8.44 -14.75
N ASP A 436 -6.87 -7.57 -14.75
CA ASP A 436 -7.04 -6.17 -15.17
C ASP A 436 -6.36 -5.86 -16.51
N PRO A 437 -7.14 -5.71 -17.60
CA PRO A 437 -6.63 -5.13 -18.84
C PRO A 437 -5.97 -3.76 -18.65
N HIS A 438 -6.44 -2.92 -17.71
CA HIS A 438 -5.84 -1.61 -17.44
C HIS A 438 -4.53 -1.63 -16.63
N LYS A 439 -4.04 -2.82 -16.28
CA LYS A 439 -2.73 -3.03 -15.63
C LYS A 439 -1.76 -3.61 -16.65
N SER A 440 -1.48 -4.92 -16.57
CA SER A 440 -0.55 -5.62 -17.44
C SER A 440 -1.11 -5.91 -18.84
N GLY A 441 -2.37 -5.56 -19.10
CA GLY A 441 -2.97 -5.56 -20.43
C GLY A 441 -2.77 -4.27 -21.23
N TYR A 442 -2.19 -3.21 -20.66
CA TYR A 442 -1.89 -1.94 -21.36
C TYR A 442 -3.13 -1.28 -22.02
N VAL A 443 -4.33 -1.53 -21.51
CA VAL A 443 -5.57 -0.86 -21.92
C VAL A 443 -5.76 0.41 -21.06
N PRO A 444 -6.29 1.53 -21.58
CA PRO A 444 -6.60 2.68 -20.75
C PRO A 444 -7.64 2.36 -19.67
N PHE A 445 -7.57 3.06 -18.53
CA PHE A 445 -8.63 3.03 -17.54
C PHE A 445 -9.96 3.57 -18.12
N PRO A 446 -11.13 3.06 -17.71
CA PRO A 446 -11.33 1.89 -16.83
C PRO A 446 -11.42 0.57 -17.61
N ALA A 447 -10.73 -0.47 -17.15
CA ALA A 447 -10.88 -1.84 -17.66
C ALA A 447 -10.32 -2.89 -16.66
N GLY A 448 -11.18 -3.42 -15.80
CA GLY A 448 -10.95 -4.65 -15.04
C GLY A 448 -11.68 -5.84 -15.66
N GLY A 449 -11.58 -7.01 -15.05
CA GLY A 449 -12.22 -8.22 -15.56
C GLY A 449 -12.32 -9.34 -14.53
N LEU A 450 -13.38 -10.13 -14.66
CA LEU A 450 -13.61 -11.33 -13.86
C LEU A 450 -13.93 -12.49 -14.80
N CYS A 451 -13.24 -13.61 -14.61
CA CYS A 451 -13.46 -14.84 -15.34
C CYS A 451 -13.86 -15.96 -14.38
N TYR A 452 -14.95 -16.66 -14.68
CA TYR A 452 -15.35 -17.90 -14.03
C TYR A 452 -14.93 -19.09 -14.89
N ARG A 453 -14.30 -20.09 -14.28
CA ARG A 453 -13.97 -21.35 -14.97
C ARG A 453 -15.24 -22.05 -15.43
N ASP A 454 -16.23 -22.06 -14.54
CA ASP A 454 -17.59 -22.51 -14.82
C ASP A 454 -18.50 -21.30 -14.92
N GLY A 455 -18.94 -20.96 -16.14
CA GLY A 455 -19.72 -19.76 -16.40
C GLY A 455 -21.03 -19.71 -15.62
N ARG A 456 -21.56 -20.85 -15.14
CA ARG A 456 -22.78 -20.92 -14.33
C ARG A 456 -22.63 -20.21 -12.97
N MET A 457 -21.40 -19.97 -12.52
CA MET A 457 -21.14 -19.22 -11.29
C MET A 457 -21.68 -17.78 -11.35
N ARG A 458 -21.85 -17.19 -12.55
CA ARG A 458 -22.42 -15.84 -12.73
C ARG A 458 -23.85 -15.69 -12.20
N TYR A 459 -24.67 -16.76 -12.24
CA TYR A 459 -26.05 -16.70 -11.73
C TYR A 459 -26.13 -16.56 -10.22
N GLN A 460 -25.05 -16.89 -9.51
CA GLN A 460 -24.97 -16.64 -8.08
C GLN A 460 -25.06 -15.15 -7.76
N LEU A 461 -24.79 -14.26 -8.72
CA LEU A 461 -24.94 -12.81 -8.58
C LEU A 461 -26.38 -12.32 -8.85
N THR A 462 -27.31 -13.24 -9.13
CA THR A 462 -28.68 -12.91 -9.54
C THR A 462 -29.70 -13.62 -8.65
N TRP A 463 -30.99 -13.40 -8.94
CA TRP A 463 -32.10 -14.19 -8.42
C TRP A 463 -32.60 -15.24 -9.41
N PHE A 464 -32.07 -15.29 -10.64
CA PHE A 464 -32.52 -16.19 -11.70
C PHE A 464 -31.71 -17.49 -11.70
N ASN A 465 -32.36 -18.61 -12.01
CA ASN A 465 -31.69 -19.88 -12.26
C ASN A 465 -31.49 -20.08 -13.79
N PRO A 466 -30.39 -20.72 -14.22
CA PRO A 466 -30.17 -21.03 -15.62
C PRO A 466 -31.08 -22.14 -16.14
N SER A 467 -31.33 -22.17 -17.47
CA SER A 467 -31.98 -23.29 -18.17
C SER A 467 -30.97 -24.09 -18.99
N GLY A 468 -31.13 -25.42 -19.02
CA GLY A 468 -30.40 -26.35 -19.87
C GLY A 468 -30.91 -26.46 -21.32
N HIS A 469 -32.12 -25.97 -21.62
CA HIS A 469 -32.77 -26.13 -22.94
C HIS A 469 -32.59 -24.94 -23.89
N GLY A 470 -31.68 -24.01 -23.59
CA GLY A 470 -31.28 -22.93 -24.52
C GLY A 470 -32.36 -21.90 -24.83
N SER A 471 -33.51 -21.91 -24.16
CA SER A 471 -34.54 -20.89 -24.33
C SER A 471 -34.13 -19.62 -23.59
N GLY A 472 -33.43 -18.72 -24.30
CA GLY A 472 -33.28 -17.33 -23.91
C GLY A 472 -32.30 -17.05 -22.77
N ASP A 473 -31.20 -17.80 -22.66
CA ASP A 473 -30.10 -17.39 -21.78
C ASP A 473 -29.61 -16.00 -22.23
N PRO A 474 -29.71 -14.94 -21.40
CA PRO A 474 -29.38 -13.61 -21.83
C PRO A 474 -27.86 -13.42 -21.79
N ASP A 475 -27.11 -14.27 -22.50
CA ASP A 475 -25.64 -14.24 -22.62
C ASP A 475 -25.15 -12.85 -23.07
N MET A 476 -26.02 -12.08 -23.72
CA MET A 476 -25.76 -10.72 -24.19
C MET A 476 -26.21 -9.62 -23.20
N ASN A 477 -27.06 -9.92 -22.21
CA ASN A 477 -27.47 -8.97 -21.16
C ASN A 477 -26.50 -9.01 -19.98
N LEU A 478 -25.29 -8.52 -20.20
CA LEU A 478 -24.17 -8.64 -19.26
C LEU A 478 -24.40 -7.92 -17.92
N SER A 479 -25.33 -6.96 -17.88
CA SER A 479 -25.56 -6.10 -16.69
C SER A 479 -26.14 -6.82 -15.47
N VAL A 480 -26.82 -7.94 -15.66
CA VAL A 480 -27.41 -8.66 -14.52
C VAL A 480 -26.38 -9.52 -13.79
N PHE A 481 -25.22 -9.79 -14.42
CA PHE A 481 -24.22 -10.74 -13.94
C PHE A 481 -23.04 -10.06 -13.22
N GLY A 482 -23.27 -8.91 -12.58
CA GLY A 482 -22.24 -8.13 -11.89
C GLY A 482 -22.81 -7.11 -10.91
N ILE A 483 -21.91 -6.32 -10.33
CA ILE A 483 -22.25 -5.20 -9.43
C ILE A 483 -22.71 -3.97 -10.23
N GLU A 484 -22.14 -3.76 -11.41
CA GLU A 484 -22.33 -2.57 -12.24
C GLU A 484 -23.61 -2.64 -13.08
N GLY A 485 -24.21 -1.48 -13.37
CA GLY A 485 -25.35 -1.36 -14.30
C GLY A 485 -24.91 -0.83 -15.67
N SER A 486 -25.02 0.49 -15.87
CA SER A 486 -24.51 1.13 -17.08
C SER A 486 -22.99 1.03 -17.16
N LYS A 487 -22.48 0.60 -18.31
CA LYS A 487 -21.05 0.36 -18.54
C LYS A 487 -20.66 0.68 -19.99
N PRO A 488 -19.50 1.31 -20.21
CA PRO A 488 -19.12 1.82 -21.52
C PRO A 488 -18.74 0.68 -22.47
N GLY A 489 -19.48 0.50 -23.57
CA GLY A 489 -19.09 -0.43 -24.63
C GLY A 489 -17.74 -0.10 -25.27
N ALA A 490 -17.28 1.15 -25.12
CA ALA A 490 -15.94 1.59 -25.50
C ALA A 490 -14.81 0.87 -24.73
N ALA A 491 -15.00 0.55 -23.45
CA ALA A 491 -14.02 -0.22 -22.68
C ALA A 491 -13.91 -1.66 -23.21
N ALA A 492 -15.06 -2.31 -23.44
CA ALA A 492 -15.10 -3.65 -24.03
C ALA A 492 -14.45 -3.71 -25.42
N ALA A 493 -14.75 -2.74 -26.29
CA ALA A 493 -14.13 -2.63 -27.61
C ALA A 493 -12.62 -2.38 -27.53
N ALA A 494 -12.14 -1.62 -26.54
CA ALA A 494 -10.72 -1.38 -26.32
C ALA A 494 -9.97 -2.65 -25.92
N VAL A 495 -10.52 -3.42 -24.97
CA VAL A 495 -9.95 -4.71 -24.56
C VAL A 495 -9.96 -5.70 -25.72
N TRP A 496 -11.10 -5.84 -26.41
CA TRP A 496 -11.23 -6.74 -27.55
C TRP A 496 -10.22 -6.43 -28.66
N LEU A 497 -10.12 -5.17 -29.10
CA LEU A 497 -9.19 -4.82 -30.19
C LEU A 497 -7.74 -4.99 -29.76
N SER A 498 -7.43 -4.69 -28.49
CA SER A 498 -6.09 -4.93 -27.95
C SER A 498 -5.72 -6.43 -27.96
N ASN A 499 -6.62 -7.28 -27.44
CA ASN A 499 -6.44 -8.74 -27.45
C ASN A 499 -6.28 -9.27 -28.88
N LEU A 500 -7.10 -8.78 -29.82
CA LEU A 500 -7.03 -9.16 -31.23
C LEU A 500 -5.72 -8.71 -31.89
N MET A 501 -5.29 -7.46 -31.69
CA MET A 501 -4.11 -6.92 -32.39
C MET A 501 -2.79 -7.42 -31.81
N LEU A 502 -2.65 -7.39 -30.49
CA LEU A 502 -1.40 -7.81 -29.83
C LEU A 502 -1.32 -9.34 -29.80
N GLY A 503 -2.41 -10.01 -29.42
CA GLY A 503 -2.48 -11.47 -29.26
C GLY A 503 -2.18 -11.93 -27.84
N LEU A 504 -3.00 -12.82 -27.30
CA LEU A 504 -2.88 -13.34 -25.93
C LEU A 504 -1.96 -14.57 -25.83
N ASP A 505 -0.84 -14.52 -26.55
CA ASP A 505 0.12 -15.60 -26.66
C ASP A 505 1.58 -15.12 -26.61
N ARG A 506 2.53 -16.05 -26.73
CA ARG A 506 3.98 -15.76 -26.70
C ARG A 506 4.47 -14.79 -27.77
N ASP A 507 3.76 -14.59 -28.87
CA ASP A 507 4.16 -13.67 -29.95
C ASP A 507 3.51 -12.28 -29.83
N GLY A 508 2.59 -12.12 -28.87
CA GLY A 508 1.87 -10.89 -28.58
C GLY A 508 2.19 -10.30 -27.22
N TYR A 509 1.20 -10.34 -26.30
CA TYR A 509 1.37 -9.93 -24.91
C TYR A 509 2.50 -10.67 -24.20
N GLY A 510 2.73 -11.94 -24.53
CA GLY A 510 3.82 -12.73 -23.94
C GLY A 510 5.19 -12.13 -24.25
N MET A 511 5.40 -11.67 -25.49
CA MET A 511 6.59 -10.95 -25.92
C MET A 511 6.75 -9.61 -25.19
N LEU A 512 5.68 -8.80 -25.14
CA LEU A 512 5.66 -7.51 -24.46
C LEU A 512 6.05 -7.64 -22.98
N LEU A 513 5.41 -8.56 -22.28
CA LEU A 513 5.66 -8.80 -20.88
C LEU A 513 7.03 -9.45 -20.64
N ALA A 514 7.52 -10.31 -21.54
CA ALA A 514 8.87 -10.88 -21.45
C ALA A 514 9.97 -9.83 -21.57
N GLN A 515 9.80 -8.82 -22.43
CA GLN A 515 10.74 -7.69 -22.55
C GLN A 515 10.67 -6.77 -21.32
N ALA A 516 9.47 -6.49 -20.80
CA ALA A 516 9.31 -5.75 -19.54
C ALA A 516 9.95 -6.49 -18.35
N LYS A 517 9.79 -7.82 -18.26
CA LYS A 517 10.47 -8.68 -17.26
C LYS A 517 11.98 -8.64 -17.39
N PHE A 518 12.51 -8.56 -18.60
CA PHE A 518 13.94 -8.38 -18.80
C PHE A 518 14.42 -7.00 -18.32
N GLY A 519 13.66 -5.94 -18.58
CA GLY A 519 13.90 -4.62 -17.99
C GLY A 519 13.87 -4.65 -16.46
N SER A 520 12.93 -5.38 -15.87
CA SER A 520 12.85 -5.61 -14.43
C SER A 520 14.08 -6.35 -13.87
N LEU A 521 14.58 -7.36 -14.59
CA LEU A 521 15.82 -8.07 -14.23
C LEU A 521 17.03 -7.13 -14.24
N LYS A 522 17.14 -6.28 -15.29
CA LYS A 522 18.20 -5.27 -15.38
C LYS A 522 18.14 -4.31 -14.19
N MET A 523 16.97 -3.78 -13.86
CA MET A 523 16.80 -2.91 -12.69
C MET A 523 17.11 -3.63 -11.38
N TYR A 524 16.64 -4.86 -11.18
CA TYR A 524 16.99 -5.67 -10.02
C TYR A 524 18.49 -5.86 -9.88
N SER A 525 19.20 -6.15 -10.99
CA SER A 525 20.65 -6.33 -10.97
C SER A 525 21.40 -5.07 -10.54
N HIS A 526 20.90 -3.87 -10.90
CA HIS A 526 21.43 -2.62 -10.36
C HIS A 526 21.16 -2.48 -8.87
N LEU A 527 19.93 -2.71 -8.42
CA LEU A 527 19.54 -2.57 -7.01
C LEU A 527 20.30 -3.55 -6.10
N ALA A 528 20.39 -4.82 -6.48
CA ALA A 528 21.05 -5.88 -5.72
C ALA A 528 22.58 -5.71 -5.59
N THR A 529 23.18 -4.87 -6.44
CA THR A 529 24.65 -4.68 -6.50
C THR A 529 25.07 -3.24 -6.29
N MET A 530 24.12 -2.34 -5.98
CA MET A 530 24.37 -0.90 -5.86
C MET A 530 25.30 -0.59 -4.69
N ASP A 531 25.15 -1.34 -3.60
CA ASP A 531 25.91 -1.21 -2.36
C ASP A 531 27.41 -1.53 -2.54
N MET A 532 27.76 -2.42 -3.47
CA MET A 532 29.16 -2.77 -3.76
C MET A 532 29.99 -1.57 -4.25
N GLY A 533 29.33 -0.57 -4.82
CA GLY A 533 29.99 0.64 -5.32
C GLY A 533 29.93 1.82 -4.37
N SER A 534 29.36 1.70 -3.16
CA SER A 534 29.13 2.82 -2.24
C SER A 534 29.65 2.55 -0.83
N ASN A 535 30.38 3.52 -0.29
CA ASN A 535 30.84 3.47 1.12
C ASN A 535 29.74 3.91 2.10
N SER A 536 28.69 4.60 1.64
CA SER A 536 27.66 5.18 2.51
C SER A 536 26.27 4.55 2.33
N LEU A 537 25.86 4.27 1.10
CA LEU A 537 24.54 3.73 0.77
C LEU A 537 24.53 2.19 0.85
N ILE A 538 23.47 1.65 1.44
CA ILE A 538 23.13 0.22 1.43
C ILE A 538 21.77 0.09 0.73
N VAL A 539 21.67 -0.85 -0.21
CA VAL A 539 20.41 -1.16 -0.91
C VAL A 539 20.17 -2.66 -0.84
N VAL A 540 19.01 -3.04 -0.33
CA VAL A 540 18.64 -4.45 -0.16
C VAL A 540 17.29 -4.70 -0.81
N PRO A 541 17.24 -5.46 -1.92
CA PRO A 541 15.99 -5.96 -2.48
C PRO A 541 15.32 -6.94 -1.53
N LEU A 542 13.98 -6.89 -1.45
CA LEU A 542 13.19 -7.85 -0.68
C LEU A 542 13.42 -9.27 -1.20
N VAL A 543 13.33 -9.46 -2.52
CA VAL A 543 13.65 -10.75 -3.13
C VAL A 543 15.15 -11.01 -3.09
N MET A 544 15.52 -11.98 -2.26
CA MET A 544 16.89 -12.43 -2.06
C MET A 544 17.53 -12.99 -3.33
N LEU A 545 18.84 -12.77 -3.46
CA LEU A 545 19.67 -13.51 -4.40
C LEU A 545 19.63 -15.01 -4.06
N PRO A 546 19.79 -15.92 -5.04
CA PRO A 546 19.82 -17.36 -4.77
C PRO A 546 20.81 -17.76 -3.67
N ALA A 547 22.03 -17.22 -3.68
CA ALA A 547 23.03 -17.51 -2.66
C ALA A 547 22.61 -17.05 -1.25
N GLU A 548 21.85 -15.95 -1.14
CA GLU A 548 21.30 -15.50 0.15
C GLU A 548 20.21 -16.47 0.65
N ARG A 549 19.32 -16.94 -0.24
CA ARG A 549 18.27 -17.93 0.12
C ARG A 549 18.84 -19.26 0.59
N GLU A 550 19.98 -19.65 0.03
CA GLU A 550 20.71 -20.87 0.38
C GLU A 550 21.57 -20.72 1.64
N ASN A 551 21.52 -19.55 2.31
CA ASN A 551 22.38 -19.20 3.45
C ASN A 551 23.88 -19.39 3.15
N ALA A 552 24.30 -19.06 1.93
CA ALA A 552 25.70 -19.15 1.51
C ALA A 552 26.59 -18.15 2.25
N SER A 553 27.91 -18.32 2.14
CA SER A 553 28.87 -17.41 2.77
C SER A 553 28.81 -16.00 2.16
N ALA A 554 29.23 -14.98 2.92
CA ALA A 554 29.31 -13.61 2.40
C ALA A 554 30.18 -13.51 1.13
N GLN A 555 31.23 -14.34 1.04
CA GLN A 555 32.11 -14.40 -0.13
C GLN A 555 31.38 -14.97 -1.36
N ASP A 556 30.53 -16.00 -1.18
CA ASP A 556 29.73 -16.58 -2.26
C ASP A 556 28.65 -15.61 -2.75
N VAL A 557 28.03 -14.85 -1.83
CA VAL A 557 27.09 -13.78 -2.20
C VAL A 557 27.77 -12.71 -3.02
N ILE A 558 28.97 -12.26 -2.63
CA ILE A 558 29.77 -11.30 -3.40
C ILE A 558 30.11 -11.86 -4.79
N ALA A 559 30.59 -13.11 -4.87
CA ALA A 559 30.90 -13.76 -6.13
C ALA A 559 29.67 -13.89 -7.04
N GLN A 560 28.48 -14.15 -6.48
CA GLN A 560 27.23 -14.17 -7.24
C GLN A 560 26.84 -12.78 -7.73
N LYS A 561 27.02 -11.73 -6.91
CA LYS A 561 26.83 -10.34 -7.35
C LYS A 561 27.78 -9.98 -8.49
N GLU A 562 29.07 -10.31 -8.42
CA GLU A 562 30.05 -10.07 -9.48
C GLU A 562 29.66 -10.77 -10.80
N LYS A 563 29.20 -12.02 -10.73
CA LYS A 563 28.67 -12.74 -11.90
C LYS A 563 27.43 -12.07 -12.47
N LEU A 564 26.50 -11.62 -11.62
CA LEU A 564 25.29 -10.90 -12.04
C LEU A 564 25.65 -9.58 -12.74
N ILE A 565 26.68 -8.88 -12.26
CA ILE A 565 27.20 -7.67 -12.89
C ILE A 565 27.72 -7.96 -14.30
N ALA A 566 28.62 -8.93 -14.41
CA ALA A 566 29.33 -9.24 -15.66
C ALA A 566 28.38 -9.81 -16.73
N ARG A 567 27.45 -10.68 -16.34
CA ARG A 567 26.58 -11.41 -17.27
C ARG A 567 25.32 -10.66 -17.64
N ILE A 568 24.77 -9.87 -16.72
CA ILE A 568 23.46 -9.22 -16.89
C ILE A 568 23.58 -7.70 -16.81
N ARG A 569 24.01 -7.13 -15.67
CA ARG A 569 23.88 -5.67 -15.42
C ARG A 569 24.60 -4.84 -16.48
N ASP A 570 25.89 -5.10 -16.65
CA ASP A 570 26.78 -4.29 -17.50
C ASP A 570 26.96 -4.91 -18.90
N ASN A 571 26.43 -6.11 -19.14
CA ASN A 571 26.45 -6.74 -20.45
C ASN A 571 25.42 -6.09 -21.38
N ARG A 572 25.81 -5.81 -22.63
CA ARG A 572 24.90 -5.20 -23.61
C ARG A 572 23.87 -6.21 -24.09
N ASN A 573 22.70 -5.75 -24.50
CA ASN A 573 21.60 -6.62 -24.92
C ASN A 573 22.03 -7.61 -26.02
N GLU A 574 22.83 -7.14 -26.98
CA GLU A 574 23.35 -7.92 -28.10
C GLU A 574 24.28 -9.07 -27.66
N ASN A 575 24.79 -9.02 -26.44
CA ASN A 575 25.72 -10.01 -25.89
C ASN A 575 25.05 -10.93 -24.85
N ILE A 576 23.75 -10.73 -24.56
CA ILE A 576 23.02 -11.57 -23.60
C ILE A 576 22.67 -12.90 -24.27
N THR A 577 23.17 -13.99 -23.70
CA THR A 577 22.91 -15.35 -24.19
C THR A 577 21.73 -16.00 -23.46
N GLU A 578 21.21 -17.11 -23.99
CA GLU A 578 20.23 -17.93 -23.26
C GLU A 578 20.77 -18.45 -21.92
N ASP A 579 22.06 -18.77 -21.84
CA ASP A 579 22.69 -19.22 -20.60
C ASP A 579 22.70 -18.12 -19.54
N ASP A 580 22.84 -16.86 -19.93
CA ASP A 580 22.72 -15.71 -19.03
C ASP A 580 21.30 -15.57 -18.50
N LEU A 581 20.30 -15.74 -19.37
CA LEU A 581 18.89 -15.71 -18.97
C LEU A 581 18.52 -16.92 -18.08
N ARG A 582 19.06 -18.11 -18.35
CA ARG A 582 18.91 -19.31 -17.50
C ARG A 582 19.52 -19.09 -16.14
N PHE A 583 20.75 -18.56 -16.07
CA PHE A 583 21.39 -18.18 -14.82
C PHE A 583 20.54 -17.19 -14.03
N ALA A 584 20.01 -16.17 -14.70
CA ALA A 584 19.22 -15.11 -14.07
C ALA A 584 17.73 -15.46 -13.83
N SER A 585 17.29 -16.68 -14.16
CA SER A 585 15.88 -17.09 -14.14
C SER A 585 15.20 -16.87 -12.79
N ASN A 586 15.93 -17.08 -11.69
CA ASN A 586 15.44 -16.98 -10.31
C ASN A 586 15.83 -15.68 -9.58
N PHE A 587 16.28 -14.64 -10.32
CA PHE A 587 16.69 -13.34 -9.75
C PHE A 587 15.57 -12.30 -9.84
N GLY A 588 15.36 -11.53 -8.77
CA GLY A 588 14.36 -10.47 -8.72
C GLY A 588 12.91 -10.94 -8.65
N SER A 589 11.98 -9.98 -8.77
CA SER A 589 10.54 -10.20 -8.63
C SER A 589 10.00 -11.30 -9.54
N ASP A 590 9.00 -12.04 -9.05
CA ASP A 590 8.28 -13.04 -9.84
C ASP A 590 7.62 -12.39 -11.07
N LEU A 591 6.99 -11.21 -10.92
CA LEU A 591 6.24 -10.50 -11.97
C LEU A 591 6.53 -8.99 -12.02
N SER A 592 7.79 -8.62 -12.30
CA SER A 592 8.21 -7.26 -12.70
C SER A 592 8.04 -6.12 -11.67
N ILE A 593 7.88 -6.41 -10.38
CA ILE A 593 7.76 -5.40 -9.31
C ILE A 593 8.88 -5.58 -8.30
N ASN A 594 9.95 -4.81 -8.46
CA ASN A 594 11.11 -4.88 -7.57
C ASN A 594 10.87 -4.01 -6.34
N SER A 595 10.77 -4.64 -5.17
CA SER A 595 10.72 -3.95 -3.88
C SER A 595 12.09 -4.01 -3.19
N PHE A 596 12.49 -2.91 -2.57
CA PHE A 596 13.78 -2.79 -1.92
C PHE A 596 13.75 -1.69 -0.84
N ALA A 597 14.70 -1.72 0.07
CA ALA A 597 14.88 -0.65 1.04
C ALA A 597 16.33 -0.16 1.02
N CYS A 598 16.50 1.10 1.40
CA CYS A 598 17.80 1.72 1.60
C CYS A 598 18.14 1.80 3.09
N ASN A 599 19.42 1.69 3.40
CA ASN A 599 20.00 2.05 4.68
C ASN A 599 21.34 2.77 4.45
N PHE A 600 21.99 3.23 5.51
CA PHE A 600 23.22 4.01 5.40
C PHE A 600 24.24 3.68 6.48
N ARG A 601 25.48 4.11 6.27
CA ARG A 601 26.58 4.02 7.24
C ARG A 601 26.89 5.37 7.87
N ILE A 602 27.09 5.39 9.18
CA ILE A 602 27.57 6.52 9.98
C ILE A 602 28.98 6.15 10.46
N ASP A 603 30.00 6.86 9.97
CA ASP A 603 31.40 6.63 10.34
C ASP A 603 31.78 5.13 10.26
N GLU A 604 31.51 4.53 9.11
CA GLU A 604 31.69 3.09 8.77
C GLU A 604 30.71 2.10 9.43
N GLN A 605 29.97 2.52 10.48
CA GLN A 605 29.00 1.67 11.15
C GLN A 605 27.64 1.71 10.45
N VAL A 606 27.02 0.54 10.26
CA VAL A 606 25.67 0.46 9.68
C VAL A 606 24.65 1.04 10.66
N ASN A 607 23.76 1.91 10.19
CA ASN A 607 22.63 2.37 10.99
C ASN A 607 21.74 1.17 11.38
N ALA A 608 21.48 1.02 12.67
CA ALA A 608 20.64 -0.06 13.21
C ALA A 608 19.21 0.39 13.55
N ASP A 609 18.90 1.68 13.44
CA ASP A 609 17.60 2.26 13.81
C ASP A 609 16.63 2.26 12.62
N ILE A 610 15.48 1.60 12.79
CA ILE A 610 14.47 1.45 11.74
C ILE A 610 13.81 2.79 11.39
N ALA A 611 13.58 3.68 12.37
CA ALA A 611 13.00 4.99 12.10
C ALA A 611 13.93 5.85 11.23
N GLU A 612 15.24 5.76 11.40
CA GLU A 612 16.21 6.48 10.56
C GLU A 612 16.32 5.90 9.15
N ALA A 613 16.21 4.58 8.99
CA ALA A 613 16.06 3.97 7.67
C ALA A 613 14.73 4.39 7.01
N ASN A 614 13.64 4.42 7.77
CA ASN A 614 12.34 4.87 7.29
C ASN A 614 12.37 6.32 6.81
N ASP A 615 13.04 7.22 7.54
CA ASP A 615 13.16 8.62 7.14
C ASP A 615 14.02 8.77 5.86
N LEU A 616 15.12 8.01 5.74
CA LEU A 616 15.90 7.94 4.50
C LEU A 616 15.02 7.53 3.30
N ASN A 617 14.30 6.41 3.41
CA ASN A 617 13.45 5.92 2.31
C ASN A 617 12.31 6.91 1.98
N GLN A 618 11.69 7.51 3.00
CA GLN A 618 10.67 8.55 2.83
C GLN A 618 11.22 9.74 2.03
N ARG A 619 12.38 10.26 2.39
CA ARG A 619 12.98 11.42 1.73
C ARG A 619 13.44 11.15 0.30
N ILE A 620 13.98 9.95 0.06
CA ILE A 620 14.27 9.49 -1.30
C ILE A 620 12.98 9.48 -2.14
N TYR A 621 11.90 8.90 -1.62
CA TYR A 621 10.60 8.91 -2.29
C TYR A 621 10.09 10.33 -2.54
N GLU A 622 10.18 11.23 -1.57
CA GLU A 622 9.72 12.61 -1.74
C GLU A 622 10.48 13.33 -2.86
N ARG A 623 11.78 13.06 -3.04
CA ARG A 623 12.56 13.58 -4.16
C ARG A 623 12.30 12.89 -5.50
N LEU A 624 11.80 11.66 -5.48
CA LEU A 624 11.60 10.81 -6.65
C LEU A 624 10.12 10.47 -6.88
N SER A 625 9.22 11.37 -6.50
CA SER A 625 7.78 11.22 -6.71
C SER A 625 7.18 12.48 -7.31
N MET A 626 5.92 12.41 -7.69
CA MET A 626 5.07 13.58 -7.93
C MET A 626 3.77 13.32 -7.17
N THR A 627 3.38 14.26 -6.32
CA THR A 627 2.24 14.14 -5.40
C THR A 627 1.26 15.29 -5.51
N ARG A 628 1.66 16.39 -6.16
CA ARG A 628 0.85 17.59 -6.33
C ARG A 628 1.01 18.16 -7.74
N PRO A 629 -0.03 18.81 -8.29
CA PRO A 629 0.11 19.63 -9.48
C PRO A 629 1.19 20.71 -9.27
N GLY A 630 2.15 20.81 -10.19
CA GLY A 630 3.26 21.76 -10.12
C GLY A 630 4.55 21.23 -9.46
N ASP A 631 4.54 20.00 -8.94
CA ASP A 631 5.79 19.33 -8.56
C ASP A 631 6.72 19.25 -9.79
N LYS A 632 8.02 19.52 -9.60
CA LYS A 632 9.01 19.31 -10.67
C LYS A 632 9.11 17.82 -10.98
N VAL A 633 9.15 17.47 -12.27
CA VAL A 633 9.34 16.09 -12.71
C VAL A 633 10.73 15.61 -12.23
N PRO A 634 10.81 14.57 -11.37
CA PRO A 634 12.08 14.08 -10.86
C PRO A 634 12.82 13.25 -11.92
N PRO A 635 14.14 13.02 -11.74
CA PRO A 635 14.94 12.26 -12.71
C PRO A 635 14.52 10.78 -12.81
N VAL A 636 13.90 10.24 -11.76
CA VAL A 636 13.26 8.92 -11.71
C VAL A 636 12.00 9.06 -10.87
N ILE A 637 10.94 8.31 -11.21
CA ILE A 637 9.72 8.26 -10.40
C ILE A 637 9.57 6.86 -9.82
N ILE A 638 9.49 6.77 -8.48
CA ILE A 638 9.32 5.53 -7.71
C ILE A 638 8.15 5.65 -6.75
N MET A 639 7.70 4.50 -6.23
CA MET A 639 6.66 4.42 -5.21
C MET A 639 7.27 4.08 -3.84
N LEU A 640 6.58 4.46 -2.77
CA LEU A 640 6.86 4.07 -1.39
C LEU A 640 5.68 3.27 -0.84
N THR A 641 5.98 2.22 -0.08
CA THR A 641 5.00 1.44 0.69
C THR A 641 5.64 0.99 2.00
N GLU A 642 4.95 0.17 2.78
CA GLU A 642 5.39 -0.28 4.09
C GLU A 642 5.26 -1.81 4.25
N VAL A 643 6.32 -2.41 4.78
CA VAL A 643 6.35 -3.81 5.22
C VAL A 643 5.98 -3.83 6.70
N ASN A 644 4.72 -4.14 6.98
CA ASN A 644 4.22 -4.25 8.35
C ASN A 644 4.72 -5.52 9.04
N GLN A 645 5.30 -5.39 10.24
CA GLN A 645 5.93 -6.49 10.96
C GLN A 645 4.94 -7.63 11.26
N ASN A 646 3.70 -7.32 11.60
CA ASN A 646 2.70 -8.33 11.94
C ASN A 646 2.20 -9.07 10.70
N ALA A 647 2.02 -8.36 9.57
CA ALA A 647 1.56 -8.95 8.32
C ALA A 647 2.65 -9.80 7.63
N TYR A 648 3.88 -9.31 7.62
CA TYR A 648 5.00 -9.93 6.90
C TYR A 648 5.82 -10.90 7.75
N GLY A 649 5.76 -10.81 9.08
CA GLY A 649 6.43 -11.73 10.00
C GLY A 649 7.92 -11.93 9.66
N LYS A 650 8.28 -13.18 9.36
CA LYS A 650 9.65 -13.58 9.01
C LYS A 650 10.21 -12.87 7.77
N CYS A 651 9.36 -12.49 6.82
CA CYS A 651 9.79 -11.73 5.65
C CYS A 651 10.32 -10.34 6.04
N ALA A 652 9.63 -9.66 6.97
CA ALA A 652 10.07 -8.35 7.48
C ALA A 652 11.35 -8.48 8.31
N GLU A 653 11.43 -9.52 9.14
CA GLU A 653 12.61 -9.81 9.98
C GLU A 653 13.85 -10.04 9.10
N GLU A 654 13.73 -10.85 8.05
CA GLU A 654 14.85 -11.16 7.17
C GLU A 654 15.30 -9.96 6.34
N LEU A 655 14.36 -9.14 5.83
CA LEU A 655 14.69 -7.90 5.15
C LEU A 655 15.44 -6.92 6.07
N LYS A 656 14.95 -6.72 7.30
CA LYS A 656 15.61 -5.86 8.29
C LYS A 656 16.98 -6.39 8.70
N ARG A 657 17.11 -7.70 8.88
CA ARG A 657 18.40 -8.36 9.18
C ARG A 657 19.43 -8.09 8.07
N ARG A 658 19.05 -8.25 6.80
CA ARG A 658 19.93 -7.98 5.64
C ARG A 658 20.31 -6.50 5.50
N LEU A 659 19.45 -5.58 5.99
CA LEU A 659 19.74 -4.15 6.07
C LEU A 659 20.61 -3.76 7.28
N GLY A 660 20.81 -4.65 8.25
CA GLY A 660 21.50 -4.34 9.52
C GLY A 660 20.63 -3.62 10.55
N LEU A 661 19.30 -3.66 10.39
CA LEU A 661 18.34 -3.00 11.27
C LEU A 661 17.91 -3.92 12.43
N ILE A 662 17.63 -3.34 13.59
CA ILE A 662 17.23 -4.06 14.81
C ILE A 662 15.92 -3.47 15.33
N GLY A 663 14.88 -4.31 15.42
CA GLY A 663 13.59 -3.92 15.99
C GLY A 663 12.40 -4.61 15.32
N LYS A 664 11.20 -4.35 15.84
CA LYS A 664 9.91 -4.92 15.38
C LYS A 664 8.99 -3.86 14.76
N GLU A 665 9.50 -2.67 14.53
CA GLU A 665 8.83 -1.58 13.85
C GLU A 665 8.62 -1.92 12.38
N ASP A 666 7.60 -1.30 11.79
CA ASP A 666 7.30 -1.39 10.37
C ASP A 666 8.39 -0.70 9.54
N LEU A 667 8.69 -1.25 8.37
CA LEU A 667 9.77 -0.77 7.49
C LEU A 667 9.19 -0.17 6.22
N LYS A 668 9.49 1.11 5.95
CA LYS A 668 9.21 1.77 4.69
C LYS A 668 10.15 1.24 3.61
N ILE A 669 9.58 0.86 2.48
CA ILE A 669 10.30 0.31 1.34
C ILE A 669 9.93 1.07 0.06
N LEU A 670 10.85 1.06 -0.89
CA LEU A 670 10.68 1.63 -2.22
C LEU A 670 10.29 0.53 -3.21
N VAL A 671 9.46 0.89 -4.19
CA VAL A 671 8.92 -0.03 -5.19
C VAL A 671 9.21 0.49 -6.59
N ASN A 672 9.70 -0.43 -7.42
CA ASN A 672 10.05 -0.27 -8.82
C ASN A 672 9.21 -1.24 -9.68
N CYS A 673 8.02 -0.82 -10.10
CA CYS A 673 7.21 -1.54 -11.08
C CYS A 673 7.73 -1.24 -12.50
N VAL A 674 8.11 -2.28 -13.24
CA VAL A 674 8.65 -2.15 -14.60
C VAL A 674 7.67 -2.70 -15.62
N MET A 675 6.99 -1.79 -16.31
CA MET A 675 6.07 -2.09 -17.42
C MET A 675 6.64 -1.71 -18.79
N SER A 676 7.56 -0.74 -18.84
CA SER A 676 8.09 -0.27 -20.10
C SER A 676 9.03 -1.33 -20.71
N PRO A 677 8.84 -1.72 -21.99
CA PRO A 677 9.76 -2.59 -22.70
C PRO A 677 10.97 -1.82 -23.29
N PHE A 678 10.97 -0.49 -23.21
CA PHE A 678 11.95 0.37 -23.85
C PHE A 678 13.27 0.61 -23.08
N PRO A 679 13.36 0.67 -21.74
CA PRO A 679 14.53 1.25 -21.05
C PRO A 679 15.82 0.43 -21.18
N THR A 680 15.77 -0.82 -21.65
CA THR A 680 17.01 -1.58 -21.90
C THR A 680 17.69 -1.20 -23.21
N THR A 681 16.92 -0.61 -24.14
CA THR A 681 17.46 0.01 -25.35
C THR A 681 18.46 1.10 -24.92
N SER A 682 19.65 1.10 -25.54
CA SER A 682 20.76 1.99 -25.17
C SER A 682 21.24 1.91 -23.69
N ASN A 683 20.94 0.82 -22.97
CA ASN A 683 21.31 0.64 -21.56
C ASN A 683 20.78 1.75 -20.62
N PHE A 684 19.60 2.31 -20.94
CA PHE A 684 19.02 3.42 -20.18
C PHE A 684 18.64 3.05 -18.73
N THR A 685 18.45 1.76 -18.41
CA THR A 685 18.34 1.26 -17.03
C THR A 685 19.52 1.67 -16.15
N LYS A 686 20.74 1.74 -16.71
CA LYS A 686 21.93 2.23 -15.98
C LYS A 686 21.81 3.71 -15.62
N THR A 687 21.26 4.52 -16.52
CA THR A 687 20.98 5.94 -16.25
C THR A 687 19.97 6.10 -15.13
N ILE A 688 18.87 5.35 -15.17
CA ILE A 688 17.84 5.35 -14.12
C ILE A 688 18.46 4.99 -12.76
N ALA A 689 19.22 3.89 -12.69
CA ALA A 689 19.89 3.45 -11.47
C ALA A 689 20.91 4.48 -10.94
N THR A 690 21.63 5.15 -11.86
CA THR A 690 22.61 6.18 -11.50
C THR A 690 21.93 7.41 -10.90
N GLU A 691 20.84 7.87 -11.50
CA GLU A 691 20.08 9.02 -10.99
C GLU A 691 19.42 8.71 -9.64
N PHE A 692 18.87 7.51 -9.48
CA PHE A 692 18.39 7.04 -8.17
C PHE A 692 19.50 7.10 -7.11
N ARG A 693 20.67 6.52 -7.42
CA ARG A 693 21.82 6.48 -6.50
C ARG A 693 22.27 7.88 -6.10
N LYS A 694 22.39 8.81 -7.05
CA LYS A 694 22.76 10.20 -6.77
C LYS A 694 21.82 10.84 -5.76
N VAL A 695 20.50 10.68 -5.94
CA VAL A 695 19.52 11.25 -5.00
C VAL A 695 19.61 10.58 -3.63
N ALA A 696 19.77 9.26 -3.57
CA ALA A 696 19.92 8.54 -2.30
C ALA A 696 21.18 8.95 -1.54
N GLU A 697 22.33 9.03 -2.21
CA GLU A 697 23.59 9.49 -1.60
C GLU A 697 23.52 10.95 -1.18
N ASP A 698 22.86 11.82 -1.96
CA ASP A 698 22.65 13.23 -1.60
C ASP A 698 21.79 13.38 -0.33
N VAL A 699 20.70 12.61 -0.19
CA VAL A 699 19.89 12.57 1.04
C VAL A 699 20.70 12.03 2.23
N ILE A 700 21.60 11.08 2.01
CA ILE A 700 22.48 10.60 3.09
C ILE A 700 23.44 11.71 3.52
N GLN A 701 24.15 12.32 2.58
CA GLN A 701 25.18 13.32 2.87
C GLN A 701 24.61 14.59 3.47
N ASN A 702 23.53 15.12 2.88
CA ASN A 702 22.97 16.42 3.25
C ASN A 702 21.94 16.37 4.37
N TYR A 703 21.52 15.16 4.78
CA TYR A 703 20.51 15.01 5.83
C TYR A 703 20.83 13.88 6.81
N SER A 704 20.90 12.63 6.35
CA SER A 704 20.92 11.47 7.26
C SER A 704 22.15 11.45 8.17
N LEU A 705 23.31 11.89 7.66
CA LEU A 705 24.54 12.03 8.46
C LEU A 705 24.48 13.20 9.45
N PHE A 706 23.99 14.37 9.04
CA PHE A 706 23.84 15.53 9.93
C PHE A 706 22.87 15.26 11.08
N ARG A 707 21.81 14.49 10.79
CA ARG A 707 20.79 14.10 11.74
C ARG A 707 21.32 13.13 12.81
N ASN A 708 22.20 12.20 12.42
CA ASN A 708 22.55 11.04 13.23
C ASN A 708 24.01 10.99 13.71
N ARG A 709 24.88 11.91 13.30
CA ARG A 709 26.26 11.97 13.77
C ARG A 709 26.34 12.67 15.12
N VAL A 710 27.09 12.08 16.06
CA VAL A 710 27.43 12.72 17.33
C VAL A 710 28.46 13.83 17.07
N THR A 711 28.15 15.04 17.51
CA THR A 711 29.05 16.20 17.41
C THR A 711 29.04 16.99 18.71
N SER A 712 30.01 17.88 18.89
CA SER A 712 29.94 18.85 19.99
C SER A 712 28.78 19.81 19.78
N ALA A 713 27.97 20.03 20.82
CA ALA A 713 26.79 20.87 20.75
C ALA A 713 26.54 21.60 22.08
N ARG A 714 25.60 22.55 22.00
CA ARG A 714 25.00 23.20 23.15
C ARG A 714 23.74 22.46 23.58
N PHE A 715 23.71 22.07 24.85
CA PHE A 715 22.60 21.44 25.55
C PHE A 715 21.90 22.46 26.44
N TYR A 716 20.58 22.45 26.40
CA TYR A 716 19.73 23.37 27.16
C TYR A 716 18.95 22.58 28.19
N PHE A 717 18.95 23.05 29.43
CA PHE A 717 18.35 22.36 30.55
C PHE A 717 17.36 23.26 31.30
N ILE A 718 16.13 22.77 31.51
CA ILE A 718 15.18 23.37 32.45
C ILE A 718 15.72 23.17 33.87
N MET A 719 15.86 24.27 34.60
CA MET A 719 16.33 24.24 35.99
C MET A 719 15.17 24.05 36.97
N GLN A 720 15.34 23.14 37.93
CA GLN A 720 14.37 22.86 38.99
C GLN A 720 15.06 22.76 40.36
N GLY A 721 14.38 23.14 41.45
CA GLY A 721 14.92 23.05 42.81
C GLY A 721 15.92 24.17 43.15
N THR A 722 16.33 24.27 44.41
CA THR A 722 17.22 25.37 44.87
C THR A 722 18.52 24.90 45.53
N ASP A 723 18.53 23.74 46.19
CA ASP A 723 19.73 23.07 46.71
C ASP A 723 19.38 21.62 47.13
N PRO A 724 19.75 20.58 46.36
CA PRO A 724 20.48 20.64 45.10
C PRO A 724 19.61 21.18 43.94
N VAL A 725 20.25 21.60 42.85
CA VAL A 725 19.55 21.98 41.61
C VAL A 725 19.44 20.77 40.69
N HIS A 726 18.31 20.62 40.03
CA HIS A 726 18.08 19.60 39.02
C HIS A 726 18.04 20.22 37.62
N LEU A 727 18.64 19.53 36.65
CA LEU A 727 18.70 19.94 35.25
C LEU A 727 17.97 18.90 34.39
N VAL A 728 16.95 19.34 33.66
CA VAL A 728 16.17 18.51 32.74
C VAL A 728 16.47 18.95 31.31
N LEU A 729 17.06 18.07 30.51
CA LEU A 729 17.41 18.38 29.12
C LEU A 729 16.16 18.70 28.29
N LEU A 730 16.26 19.68 27.38
CA LEU A 730 15.32 19.87 26.28
C LEU A 730 15.64 18.87 25.16
N PRO A 731 14.84 17.81 24.99
CA PRO A 731 15.15 16.72 24.07
C PRO A 731 14.67 17.02 22.65
N SER A 732 15.14 16.24 21.69
CA SER A 732 14.63 16.19 20.31
C SER A 732 14.60 14.76 19.81
N PHE A 733 13.52 14.33 19.15
CA PHE A 733 13.51 13.06 18.42
C PHE A 733 14.33 13.12 17.13
N HIS A 734 14.71 14.31 16.68
CA HIS A 734 15.27 14.51 15.35
C HIS A 734 16.78 14.70 15.33
N VAL A 735 17.39 15.21 16.40
CA VAL A 735 18.82 15.52 16.45
C VAL A 735 19.55 14.54 17.36
N GLU A 736 20.49 13.73 16.87
CA GLU A 736 21.16 12.68 17.68
C GLU A 736 21.74 13.20 18.99
N ASN A 737 22.39 14.37 18.99
CA ASN A 737 22.95 14.97 20.19
C ASN A 737 21.88 15.21 21.27
N HIS A 738 20.67 15.61 20.87
CA HIS A 738 19.55 15.91 21.78
C HIS A 738 18.54 14.76 21.90
N ARG A 739 18.79 13.61 21.26
CA ARG A 739 17.91 12.42 21.27
C ARG A 739 18.05 11.62 22.55
N ARG A 740 17.90 12.32 23.68
CA ARG A 740 18.11 11.83 25.04
C ARG A 740 17.10 12.46 25.98
N GLN A 741 16.53 11.68 26.87
CA GLN A 741 15.87 12.18 28.06
C GLN A 741 16.85 12.13 29.22
N LEU A 742 17.30 13.30 29.68
CA LEU A 742 18.34 13.43 30.70
C LEU A 742 17.88 14.31 31.86
N ILE A 743 18.01 13.77 33.08
CA ILE A 743 17.71 14.44 34.34
C ILE A 743 18.94 14.32 35.24
N LEU A 744 19.51 15.46 35.65
CA LEU A 744 20.72 15.53 36.48
C LEU A 744 20.41 16.20 37.82
N THR A 745 21.15 15.82 38.86
CA THR A 745 21.28 16.57 40.11
C THR A 745 22.66 17.21 40.11
N CYS A 746 22.72 18.52 40.31
CA CYS A 746 23.93 19.32 40.16
C CYS A 746 24.14 20.27 41.34
N LYS A 747 25.40 20.64 41.54
CA LYS A 747 25.84 21.71 42.42
C LYS A 747 26.37 22.88 41.59
N LEU A 748 26.02 24.09 41.98
CA LEU A 748 26.46 25.33 41.34
C LEU A 748 27.56 26.01 42.16
N SER A 749 28.51 26.70 41.51
CA SER A 749 29.59 27.44 42.19
C SER A 749 29.08 28.52 43.17
N ARG A 750 29.84 28.76 44.25
CA ARG A 750 29.45 29.65 45.38
C ARG A 750 29.18 31.09 44.91
N GLY A 751 28.04 31.67 45.34
CA GLY A 751 27.62 33.06 45.01
C GLY A 751 26.50 33.17 43.98
N VAL A 752 26.25 32.09 43.21
CA VAL A 752 25.17 32.02 42.20
C VAL A 752 23.78 31.68 42.75
N PRO A 753 23.62 30.88 43.84
CA PRO A 753 22.28 30.53 44.34
C PRO A 753 21.38 31.74 44.60
N SER A 754 21.92 32.86 45.10
CA SER A 754 21.13 34.06 45.40
C SER A 754 20.52 34.74 44.18
N THR A 755 21.25 34.81 43.05
CA THR A 755 20.75 35.43 41.81
C THR A 755 19.75 34.53 41.10
N TYR A 756 20.00 33.21 41.09
CA TYR A 756 19.05 32.21 40.61
C TYR A 756 17.75 32.21 41.44
N LEU A 757 17.86 32.21 42.77
CA LEU A 757 16.73 32.28 43.71
C LEU A 757 15.94 33.57 43.51
N ALA A 758 16.62 34.73 43.40
CA ALA A 758 15.97 36.00 43.14
C ALA A 758 15.21 36.00 41.80
N ALA A 759 15.82 35.46 40.75
CA ALA A 759 15.20 35.35 39.43
C ALA A 759 13.97 34.43 39.43
N GLN A 760 14.00 33.35 40.21
CA GLN A 760 12.88 32.42 40.37
C GLN A 760 11.74 33.02 41.21
N ILE A 761 12.05 33.83 42.23
CA ILE A 761 11.04 34.55 43.03
C ILE A 761 10.37 35.64 42.19
N GLN A 762 11.14 36.34 41.36
CA GLN A 762 10.63 37.46 40.55
C GLN A 762 9.58 37.00 39.52
N GLU A 763 9.77 35.84 38.88
CA GLU A 763 8.81 35.28 37.92
C GLU A 763 8.70 33.75 38.08
N PRO A 764 7.89 33.26 39.03
CA PRO A 764 7.85 31.83 39.40
C PRO A 764 7.30 30.91 38.30
N LYS A 765 6.57 31.46 37.31
CA LYS A 765 6.01 30.73 36.17
C LYS A 765 6.98 30.60 34.99
N SER A 766 8.03 31.43 34.94
CA SER A 766 8.95 31.53 33.81
C SER A 766 10.09 30.52 33.96
N PRO A 767 10.38 29.66 32.96
CA PRO A 767 11.51 28.74 33.05
C PRO A 767 12.83 29.50 33.13
N LEU A 768 13.74 28.97 33.95
CA LEU A 768 15.16 29.30 33.88
C LEU A 768 15.85 28.17 33.13
N ILE A 769 16.56 28.52 32.06
CA ILE A 769 17.27 27.57 31.22
C ILE A 769 18.77 27.73 31.43
N LEU A 770 19.45 26.64 31.74
CA LEU A 770 20.91 26.56 31.80
C LEU A 770 21.44 25.93 30.52
N TYR A 771 22.53 26.46 29.97
CA TYR A 771 23.21 25.83 28.85
C TYR A 771 24.73 25.80 29.02
N ASN A 772 25.39 24.76 28.49
CA ASN A 772 26.85 24.71 28.47
C ASN A 772 27.43 25.77 27.54
N LYS A 773 28.42 26.52 28.04
CA LYS A 773 28.99 27.67 27.36
C LYS A 773 29.79 27.27 26.12
N HIS A 774 30.62 26.25 26.26
CA HIS A 774 31.40 25.65 25.18
C HIS A 774 30.68 24.43 24.65
N ASP A 775 30.71 24.21 23.34
CA ASP A 775 30.09 23.03 22.73
C ASP A 775 30.82 21.77 23.19
N LEU A 776 30.05 20.78 23.66
CA LEU A 776 30.54 19.53 24.21
C LEU A 776 29.79 18.36 23.58
N THR A 777 30.37 17.18 23.56
CA THR A 777 29.58 15.97 23.39
C THR A 777 28.83 15.68 24.69
N LEU A 778 27.71 14.95 24.63
CA LEU A 778 26.99 14.61 25.86
C LEU A 778 27.84 13.73 26.79
N GLU A 779 28.69 12.88 26.23
CA GLU A 779 29.63 12.06 27.00
C GLU A 779 30.63 12.94 27.75
N ASP A 780 31.21 13.95 27.10
CA ASP A 780 32.12 14.89 27.75
C ASP A 780 31.43 15.71 28.84
N LEU A 781 30.19 16.16 28.59
CA LEU A 781 29.39 16.89 29.58
C LEU A 781 29.16 16.04 30.83
N LEU A 782 28.95 14.74 30.68
CA LEU A 782 28.69 13.80 31.77
C LEU A 782 29.96 13.39 32.55
N LYS A 783 31.17 13.81 32.14
CA LYS A 783 32.44 13.49 32.85
C LYS A 783 32.59 14.18 34.21
N GLY A 784 31.74 15.15 34.54
CA GLY A 784 31.55 15.59 35.92
C GLY A 784 31.36 17.08 36.10
N GLU A 785 32.08 17.94 35.36
CA GLU A 785 31.95 19.39 35.51
C GLU A 785 32.05 20.14 34.18
N PHE A 786 31.32 21.26 34.07
CA PHE A 786 31.33 22.11 32.87
C PHE A 786 31.00 23.58 33.17
N GLU A 787 31.44 24.49 32.29
CA GLU A 787 31.05 25.90 32.31
C GLU A 787 29.67 26.12 31.68
N ALA A 788 28.84 26.95 32.30
CA ALA A 788 27.49 27.22 31.83
C ALA A 788 27.05 28.67 32.05
N ASP A 789 25.97 29.06 31.37
CA ASP A 789 25.26 30.31 31.57
C ASP A 789 23.77 30.02 31.83
N ILE A 790 23.05 30.98 32.44
CA ILE A 790 21.61 30.89 32.72
C ILE A 790 20.86 32.01 32.01
N ILE A 791 19.78 31.66 31.30
CA ILE A 791 18.86 32.60 30.63
C ILE A 791 17.44 32.47 31.20
N ARG A 792 16.63 33.52 30.97
CA ARG A 792 15.19 33.51 31.26
C ARG A 792 14.40 33.11 30.02
N GLY A 793 13.51 32.14 30.15
CA GLY A 793 12.71 31.63 29.04
C GLY A 793 13.46 30.64 28.15
N PHE A 794 12.75 30.09 27.16
CA PHE A 794 13.32 29.16 26.19
C PHE A 794 14.30 29.85 25.24
N PRO A 795 15.31 29.10 24.73
CA PRO A 795 16.19 29.62 23.69
C PRO A 795 15.38 30.01 22.43
N ARG A 796 15.75 31.13 21.80
CA ARG A 796 15.17 31.61 20.54
C ARG A 796 16.08 31.25 19.36
N ASN A 797 15.48 31.08 18.17
CA ASN A 797 16.23 30.75 16.95
C ASN A 797 17.15 31.89 16.52
N SER A 798 18.27 31.55 15.86
CA SER A 798 19.16 32.50 15.21
C SER A 798 18.44 33.23 14.07
N GLY A 799 17.89 34.40 14.37
CA GLY A 799 17.06 35.20 13.46
C GLY A 799 16.20 36.24 14.18
N ASP A 800 15.97 36.08 15.48
CA ASP A 800 15.29 37.10 16.30
C ASP A 800 16.21 38.29 16.62
N GLU A 801 15.69 39.51 16.47
CA GLU A 801 16.45 40.78 16.55
C GLU A 801 17.01 41.14 17.95
N ALA A 802 16.65 40.40 19.01
CA ALA A 802 17.17 40.65 20.36
C ALA A 802 17.65 39.34 21.05
N PRO A 803 18.91 39.28 21.54
CA PRO A 803 19.41 38.11 22.26
C PRO A 803 18.67 37.91 23.59
N VAL A 804 18.41 36.64 23.96
CA VAL A 804 17.77 36.31 25.25
C VAL A 804 18.69 36.77 26.39
N PRO A 805 18.19 37.56 27.37
CA PRO A 805 19.03 38.09 28.44
C PRO A 805 19.66 36.98 29.28
N VAL A 806 20.99 36.98 29.35
CA VAL A 806 21.75 36.10 30.24
C VAL A 806 21.71 36.67 31.66
N ILE A 807 21.13 35.92 32.59
CA ILE A 807 20.94 36.31 34.00
C ILE A 807 22.20 36.03 34.81
N VAL A 808 22.88 34.92 34.52
CA VAL A 808 24.11 34.50 35.20
C VAL A 808 25.11 33.99 34.17
N LYS A 809 26.36 34.43 34.25
CA LYS A 809 27.45 34.05 33.33
C LYS A 809 28.55 33.27 34.04
N ASN A 810 29.25 32.41 33.30
CA ASN A 810 30.47 31.71 33.73
C ASN A 810 30.27 30.90 35.02
N LEU A 811 29.14 30.20 35.10
CA LEU A 811 28.83 29.25 36.16
C LEU A 811 29.70 28.02 36.02
N HIS A 812 30.18 27.48 37.15
CA HIS A 812 30.70 26.13 37.19
C HIS A 812 29.61 25.18 37.69
N VAL A 813 29.32 24.14 36.92
CA VAL A 813 28.32 23.12 37.25
C VAL A 813 29.06 21.83 37.57
N THR A 814 28.81 21.25 38.74
CA THR A 814 29.29 19.92 39.13
C THR A 814 28.12 18.95 39.16
N ILE A 815 28.16 17.89 38.35
CA ILE A 815 27.15 16.83 38.31
C ILE A 815 27.34 15.92 39.51
N LEU A 816 26.33 15.84 40.38
CA LEU A 816 26.32 15.00 41.57
C LEU A 816 25.73 13.61 41.31
N LYS A 817 24.64 13.55 40.52
CA LYS A 817 23.91 12.31 40.23
C LYS A 817 23.17 12.41 38.91
N VAL A 818 23.21 11.35 38.11
CA VAL A 818 22.31 11.16 36.97
C VAL A 818 21.05 10.46 37.47
N ILE A 819 19.90 11.12 37.37
CA ILE A 819 18.59 10.55 37.75
C ILE A 819 18.06 9.67 36.62
N LYS A 820 18.05 10.20 35.40
CA LYS A 820 17.69 9.47 34.17
C LYS A 820 18.57 9.91 33.01
N ASN A 821 18.92 8.97 32.15
CA ASN A 821 19.66 9.15 30.92
C ASN A 821 19.20 8.08 29.92
N HIS A 822 18.03 8.33 29.32
CA HIS A 822 17.37 7.41 28.40
C HIS A 822 17.57 7.85 26.96
N ARG A 823 17.84 6.90 26.06
CA ARG A 823 17.96 7.19 24.62
C ARG A 823 16.58 7.24 23.97
N LEU A 824 16.35 8.23 23.12
CA LEU A 824 15.09 8.42 22.41
C LEU A 824 15.14 7.96 20.93
N ASN A 825 16.19 7.21 20.55
CA ASN A 825 16.22 6.50 19.27
C ASN A 825 15.12 5.44 19.27
N SER A 826 14.47 5.17 18.12
CA SER A 826 13.24 4.36 18.06
C SER A 826 13.41 2.96 18.67
N ARG A 827 14.57 2.33 18.42
CA ARG A 827 14.95 1.02 18.97
C ARG A 827 14.96 0.93 20.51
N PHE A 828 14.98 2.08 21.20
CA PHE A 828 14.97 2.15 22.66
C PHE A 828 13.63 2.56 23.25
N LEU A 829 12.66 2.91 22.39
CA LEU A 829 11.31 3.31 22.77
C LEU A 829 10.35 2.11 22.75
N ASP A 830 9.21 2.26 23.41
CA ASP A 830 8.09 1.34 23.34
C ASP A 830 7.39 1.45 21.98
N ILE A 831 6.79 0.35 21.51
CA ILE A 831 6.09 0.29 20.21
C ILE A 831 4.73 1.01 20.28
N SER A 832 4.15 1.13 21.46
CA SER A 832 2.81 1.68 21.63
C SER A 832 2.72 2.53 22.89
N PRO A 833 1.96 3.65 22.84
CA PRO A 833 1.86 4.56 23.97
C PRO A 833 1.27 3.88 25.20
N PRO A 834 1.71 4.27 26.40
CA PRO A 834 1.20 3.73 27.66
C PRO A 834 -0.27 4.13 27.89
N ARG A 835 -1.04 3.32 28.63
CA ARG A 835 -2.46 3.61 28.90
C ARG A 835 -2.66 4.87 29.75
N LEU A 836 -1.74 5.09 30.69
CA LEU A 836 -1.74 6.18 31.67
C LEU A 836 -0.43 6.94 31.56
N SER A 837 -0.46 8.24 31.84
CA SER A 837 0.74 9.07 31.82
C SER A 837 1.64 8.79 33.02
N ILE A 838 2.93 8.67 32.74
CA ILE A 838 3.95 8.30 33.72
C ILE A 838 4.95 9.45 33.88
N PHE A 839 5.30 9.78 35.11
CA PHE A 839 6.25 10.83 35.43
C PHE A 839 7.33 10.32 36.38
N TYR A 840 8.60 10.66 36.12
CA TYR A 840 9.66 10.51 37.11
C TYR A 840 9.46 11.53 38.21
N LEU A 841 9.46 11.09 39.48
CA LEU A 841 9.31 11.94 40.66
C LEU A 841 10.65 11.99 41.42
N TYR A 842 11.20 13.19 41.57
CA TYR A 842 12.53 13.39 42.17
C TYR A 842 12.61 14.72 42.94
N GLY A 843 13.72 14.93 43.65
CA GLY A 843 13.97 16.13 44.44
C GLY A 843 14.30 15.80 45.89
N THR A 844 13.81 16.65 46.81
CA THR A 844 13.88 16.44 48.25
C THR A 844 12.47 16.41 48.84
N PRO A 845 12.25 15.90 50.06
CA PRO A 845 10.94 15.95 50.71
C PRO A 845 10.36 17.37 50.83
N LYS A 846 11.20 18.42 50.77
CA LYS A 846 10.77 19.82 50.79
C LYS A 846 10.46 20.40 49.40
N GLN A 847 11.03 19.82 48.34
CA GLN A 847 10.93 20.31 46.96
C GLN A 847 10.90 19.11 46.01
N LEU A 848 9.69 18.71 45.62
CA LEU A 848 9.47 17.64 44.65
C LEU A 848 9.31 18.21 43.24
N HIS A 849 9.71 17.43 42.24
CA HIS A 849 9.67 17.77 40.82
C HIS A 849 9.22 16.56 40.02
N ILE A 850 8.58 16.82 38.87
CA ILE A 850 8.21 15.76 37.93
C ILE A 850 8.67 16.05 36.51
N GLU A 851 8.97 14.97 35.80
CA GLU A 851 9.27 14.95 34.36
C GLU A 851 8.54 13.78 33.70
N HIS A 852 7.82 14.03 32.61
CA HIS A 852 7.09 13.01 31.86
C HIS A 852 8.04 11.95 31.28
N ALA A 853 7.77 10.67 31.47
CA ALA A 853 8.57 9.60 30.89
C ALA A 853 8.31 9.52 29.37
N LEU A 854 9.33 9.83 28.56
CA LEU A 854 9.21 9.85 27.10
C LEU A 854 9.42 8.44 26.54
N LEU A 855 8.37 7.62 26.59
CA LEU A 855 8.44 6.19 26.25
C LEU A 855 8.19 5.88 24.77
N VAL A 856 7.57 6.79 24.02
CA VAL A 856 7.29 6.65 22.58
C VAL A 856 7.64 7.94 21.83
N ASP A 857 7.76 7.87 20.51
CA ASP A 857 8.01 9.05 19.65
C ASP A 857 6.77 9.95 19.51
N LYS A 858 6.92 11.10 18.86
CA LYS A 858 5.82 12.07 18.61
C LYS A 858 5.09 12.46 19.89
N ASN A 859 5.85 12.76 20.92
CA ASN A 859 5.40 12.92 22.29
C ASN A 859 5.37 14.40 22.72
N VAL A 860 5.03 14.67 23.97
CA VAL A 860 5.08 16.00 24.60
C VAL A 860 5.95 15.94 25.85
N GLN A 861 6.93 16.83 25.97
CA GLN A 861 7.68 16.99 27.21
C GLN A 861 6.83 17.76 28.21
N LEU A 862 6.40 17.10 29.29
CA LEU A 862 5.62 17.71 30.36
C LEU A 862 6.47 17.76 31.63
N THR A 863 6.73 18.95 32.14
CA THR A 863 7.57 19.14 33.32
C THR A 863 6.92 20.09 34.31
N SER A 864 7.08 19.83 35.61
CA SER A 864 6.56 20.72 36.65
C SER A 864 7.48 20.73 37.86
N ASN A 865 7.83 21.92 38.37
CA ASN A 865 8.63 22.05 39.58
C ASN A 865 7.76 22.24 40.83
N ARG A 866 8.34 21.98 42.01
CA ARG A 866 7.74 22.24 43.32
C ARG A 866 6.31 21.68 43.42
N VAL A 867 6.11 20.47 42.91
CA VAL A 867 4.82 19.79 42.99
C VAL A 867 4.52 19.46 44.44
N THR A 868 3.24 19.49 44.79
CA THR A 868 2.79 19.10 46.14
C THR A 868 2.13 17.74 46.07
N LEU A 869 2.63 16.78 46.84
CA LEU A 869 2.07 15.43 46.94
C LEU A 869 1.41 15.25 48.30
N SER A 870 0.14 14.86 48.29
CA SER A 870 -0.63 14.46 49.47
C SER A 870 -1.04 13.00 49.34
N PHE A 871 -0.70 12.17 50.33
CA PHE A 871 -1.02 10.74 50.32
C PHE A 871 -2.31 10.41 51.07
N ASP A 872 -2.89 9.27 50.70
CA ASP A 872 -3.95 8.65 51.48
C ASP A 872 -3.34 7.80 52.61
N GLY A 873 -3.46 8.26 53.85
CA GLY A 873 -3.09 7.45 55.02
C GLY A 873 -1.59 7.37 55.35
N ARG A 874 -0.73 8.20 54.74
CA ARG A 874 0.67 8.42 55.17
C ARG A 874 1.02 9.91 55.10
N GLU A 875 1.99 10.35 55.92
CA GLU A 875 2.30 11.77 56.06
C GLU A 875 3.12 12.34 54.88
N ALA A 876 4.20 11.68 54.48
CA ALA A 876 5.11 12.21 53.47
C ALA A 876 5.96 11.13 52.78
N ILE A 877 6.59 11.52 51.67
CA ILE A 877 7.72 10.80 51.05
C ILE A 877 9.00 11.07 51.85
N THR A 878 9.81 10.03 52.04
CA THR A 878 11.11 10.13 52.73
C THR A 878 12.26 10.40 51.76
N SER A 879 13.38 10.91 52.28
CA SER A 879 14.60 11.08 51.49
C SER A 879 15.18 9.75 50.99
N ASP A 880 15.00 8.66 51.74
CA ASP A 880 15.45 7.32 51.35
C ASP A 880 14.67 6.81 50.13
N GLU A 881 13.33 6.93 50.15
CA GLU A 881 12.48 6.58 49.01
C GLU A 881 12.84 7.40 47.75
N LEU A 882 13.05 8.71 47.87
CA LEU A 882 13.49 9.56 46.75
C LEU A 882 14.87 9.18 46.23
N SER A 883 15.77 8.75 47.11
CA SER A 883 17.13 8.35 46.72
C SER A 883 17.13 7.09 45.84
N LYS A 884 16.14 6.22 46.05
CA LYS A 884 15.90 4.98 45.29
C LYS A 884 15.23 5.23 43.93
N GLY A 885 14.69 6.43 43.70
CA GLY A 885 14.00 6.82 42.47
C GLY A 885 12.52 6.43 42.50
N LEU A 886 11.65 7.35 42.10
CA LEU A 886 10.20 7.20 42.18
C LEU A 886 9.52 7.53 40.84
N VAL A 887 8.35 6.93 40.65
CA VAL A 887 7.51 7.14 39.49
C VAL A 887 6.09 7.49 39.95
N ALA A 888 5.53 8.56 39.41
CA ALA A 888 4.14 8.95 39.62
C ALA A 888 3.31 8.61 38.37
N VAL A 889 2.30 7.77 38.55
CA VAL A 889 1.38 7.38 37.47
C VAL A 889 0.07 8.12 37.66
N PHE A 890 -0.32 8.93 36.68
CA PHE A 890 -1.54 9.73 36.73
C PHE A 890 -2.72 8.86 36.31
N SER A 891 -3.61 8.58 37.26
CA SER A 891 -4.78 7.70 37.03
C SER A 891 -5.88 8.37 36.19
N ASP A 892 -5.85 9.71 36.08
CA ASP A 892 -6.83 10.54 35.37
C ASP A 892 -6.27 11.18 34.08
N MET A 893 -5.06 10.81 33.67
CA MET A 893 -4.43 11.29 32.44
C MET A 893 -4.03 10.10 31.55
N HIS A 894 -4.71 9.97 30.40
CA HIS A 894 -4.56 8.83 29.50
C HIS A 894 -3.71 9.17 28.28
N GLU A 895 -2.45 8.74 28.27
CA GLU A 895 -1.48 9.11 27.24
C GLU A 895 -1.89 8.68 25.82
N ARG A 896 -2.50 7.48 25.67
CA ARG A 896 -3.06 7.02 24.39
C ARG A 896 -4.11 7.94 23.76
N THR A 897 -4.73 8.83 24.54
CA THR A 897 -5.80 9.71 24.03
C THR A 897 -5.26 10.97 23.38
N PHE A 898 -4.02 11.35 23.67
CA PHE A 898 -3.41 12.57 23.12
C PHE A 898 -2.14 12.34 22.31
N LEU A 899 -1.53 11.16 22.36
CA LEU A 899 -0.47 10.73 21.44
C LEU A 899 -1.02 10.04 20.17
N PRO A 900 -0.34 10.15 19.01
CA PRO A 900 0.81 11.03 18.76
C PRO A 900 0.38 12.51 18.75
N VAL A 901 1.25 13.41 19.20
CA VAL A 901 0.95 14.86 19.29
C VAL A 901 1.32 15.55 17.98
N VAL A 902 0.49 15.32 16.97
CA VAL A 902 0.71 15.80 15.59
C VAL A 902 -0.64 16.30 15.04
N PRO A 903 -0.92 17.63 14.98
CA PRO A 903 -0.04 18.77 15.29
C PRO A 903 0.36 18.91 16.77
N PRO A 904 1.42 19.69 17.06
CA PRO A 904 1.77 20.12 18.42
C PRO A 904 0.56 20.67 19.18
N ARG A 905 0.31 20.14 20.38
CA ARG A 905 -0.70 20.64 21.32
C ARG A 905 -0.31 20.32 22.76
N THR A 906 -0.72 21.19 23.67
CA THR A 906 -0.60 20.97 25.11
C THR A 906 -1.83 20.24 25.64
N PRO A 907 -1.69 19.11 26.38
CA PRO A 907 -2.81 18.49 27.08
C PRO A 907 -3.45 19.48 28.07
N SER A 908 -4.75 19.73 27.93
CA SER A 908 -5.48 20.70 28.76
C SER A 908 -5.51 20.34 30.25
N SER A 909 -5.24 19.07 30.56
CA SER A 909 -5.08 18.53 31.90
C SER A 909 -3.79 18.99 32.57
N PHE A 910 -2.73 19.29 31.83
CA PHE A 910 -1.42 19.60 32.40
C PHE A 910 -1.18 21.12 32.53
N LYS A 911 -1.73 21.73 33.58
CA LYS A 911 -1.63 23.17 33.85
C LYS A 911 -1.32 23.47 35.31
N CYS A 912 -0.64 24.59 35.56
CA CYS A 912 -0.30 25.06 36.90
C CYS A 912 -1.50 24.99 37.86
N GLY A 913 -1.26 24.46 39.08
CA GLY A 913 -2.26 24.35 40.14
C GLY A 913 -3.29 23.24 39.95
N LYS A 914 -3.27 22.50 38.82
CA LYS A 914 -4.13 21.35 38.63
C LYS A 914 -3.65 20.19 39.50
N SER A 915 -4.58 19.56 40.22
CA SER A 915 -4.33 18.33 40.96
C SER A 915 -4.75 17.10 40.15
N HIS A 916 -3.90 16.07 40.21
CA HIS A 916 -4.08 14.78 39.58
C HIS A 916 -4.08 13.67 40.61
N ARG A 917 -4.89 12.64 40.37
CA ARG A 917 -4.88 11.47 41.22
C ARG A 917 -3.75 10.53 40.79
N VAL A 918 -2.85 10.21 41.71
CA VAL A 918 -1.60 9.51 41.39
C VAL A 918 -1.42 8.23 42.19
N LEU A 919 -0.77 7.26 41.55
CA LEU A 919 -0.15 6.10 42.18
C LEU A 919 1.37 6.30 42.17
N ILE A 920 2.01 6.14 43.32
CA ILE A 920 3.47 6.28 43.44
C ILE A 920 4.09 4.90 43.52
N TYR A 921 5.00 4.61 42.61
CA TYR A 921 5.77 3.37 42.56
C TYR A 921 7.24 3.67 42.81
N GLN A 922 7.96 2.69 43.37
CA GLN A 922 9.41 2.71 43.33
C GLN A 922 9.86 2.51 41.88
N ASP A 923 10.82 3.30 41.39
CA ASP A 923 11.38 3.08 40.06
C ASP A 923 12.29 1.84 40.07
N PRO A 924 11.94 0.75 39.35
CA PRO A 924 12.75 -0.46 39.34
C PRO A 924 13.96 -0.34 38.39
N THR A 925 14.13 0.80 37.72
CA THR A 925 15.08 0.95 36.61
C THR A 925 16.28 1.80 37.00
N SER A 926 17.47 1.37 36.57
CA SER A 926 18.68 2.18 36.68
C SER A 926 18.58 3.47 35.84
N ALA A 927 19.43 4.46 36.12
CA ALA A 927 19.43 5.74 35.41
C ALA A 927 19.62 5.60 33.89
N ASN A 928 20.38 4.60 33.42
CA ASN A 928 20.70 4.38 32.01
C ASN A 928 19.81 3.31 31.35
N THR A 929 18.74 2.85 32.01
CA THR A 929 17.87 1.80 31.46
C THR A 929 17.20 2.30 30.18
N ALA A 930 17.26 1.51 29.12
CA ALA A 930 16.68 1.80 27.82
C ALA A 930 16.08 0.54 27.19
N GLY A 931 15.25 0.71 26.15
CA GLY A 931 14.64 -0.40 25.43
C GLY A 931 13.13 -0.54 25.66
N PRO A 932 12.44 -1.24 24.73
CA PRO A 932 11.01 -1.46 24.79
C PRO A 932 10.59 -2.26 26.04
N GLY A 933 9.30 -2.15 26.41
CA GLY A 933 8.73 -2.70 27.63
C GLY A 933 9.08 -1.87 28.87
N LEU A 934 9.46 -0.60 28.72
CA LEU A 934 9.77 0.24 29.87
C LEU A 934 8.50 0.59 30.67
N PHE A 935 7.37 0.82 29.99
CA PHE A 935 6.06 0.98 30.63
C PHE A 935 5.71 -0.16 31.59
N ASP A 936 5.74 -1.40 31.10
CA ASP A 936 5.34 -2.57 31.91
C ASP A 936 6.26 -2.77 33.12
N ARG A 937 7.57 -2.51 32.93
CA ARG A 937 8.54 -2.56 34.02
C ARG A 937 8.22 -1.52 35.10
N LEU A 938 7.96 -0.27 34.71
CA LEU A 938 7.64 0.81 35.64
C LEU A 938 6.36 0.52 36.44
N LEU A 939 5.40 -0.23 35.90
CA LEU A 939 4.17 -0.63 36.59
C LEU A 939 4.28 -1.93 37.40
N SER A 940 5.31 -2.75 37.16
CA SER A 940 5.54 -4.00 37.90
C SER A 940 6.16 -3.80 39.29
N ALA A 941 6.50 -2.56 39.63
CA ALA A 941 7.22 -2.23 40.86
C ALA A 941 6.31 -2.15 42.09
N GLU A 942 6.96 -2.07 43.26
CA GLU A 942 6.26 -1.92 44.55
C GLU A 942 5.50 -0.59 44.60
N LEU A 943 4.20 -0.68 44.88
CA LEU A 943 3.34 0.48 45.13
C LEU A 943 3.67 1.05 46.51
N ILE A 944 4.15 2.29 46.52
CA ILE A 944 4.51 3.03 47.75
C ILE A 944 3.29 3.69 48.38
N GLY A 945 2.31 4.09 47.56
CA GLY A 945 1.05 4.66 48.02
C GLY A 945 0.26 5.37 46.94
N THR A 946 -0.95 5.78 47.29
CA THR A 946 -1.86 6.56 46.44
C THR A 946 -2.07 7.95 47.02
N GLY A 947 -2.37 8.92 46.17
CA GLY A 947 -2.51 10.29 46.61
C GLY A 947 -2.97 11.26 45.53
N SER A 948 -2.87 12.55 45.84
CA SER A 948 -3.10 13.66 44.92
C SER A 948 -1.81 14.45 44.74
N LEU A 949 -1.42 14.69 43.49
CA LEU A 949 -0.27 15.52 43.12
C LEU A 949 -0.75 16.80 42.46
N THR A 950 -0.41 17.95 43.03
CA THR A 950 -0.73 19.28 42.48
C THR A 950 0.49 19.86 41.74
N LEU A 951 0.28 20.23 40.48
CA LEU A 951 1.30 20.83 39.62
C LEU A 951 1.70 22.23 40.13
N GLY A 952 2.99 22.54 40.12
CA GLY A 952 3.51 23.81 40.65
C GLY A 952 3.42 24.99 39.69
N ASP A 953 4.02 26.12 40.09
CA ASP A 953 3.94 27.39 39.34
C ASP A 953 4.62 27.31 37.97
N MET A 954 5.81 26.72 37.90
CA MET A 954 6.48 26.43 36.63
C MET A 954 6.00 25.05 36.17
N THR A 955 5.03 25.07 35.26
CA THR A 955 4.49 23.89 34.57
C THR A 955 4.59 24.13 33.08
N ILE A 956 5.30 23.27 32.38
CA ILE A 956 5.66 23.41 30.96
C ILE A 956 5.19 22.19 30.19
N ALA A 957 4.73 22.44 28.98
CA ALA A 957 4.41 21.44 27.99
C ALA A 957 5.04 21.83 26.65
N ASP A 958 6.08 21.12 26.23
CA ASP A 958 6.69 21.29 24.91
C ASP A 958 6.34 20.12 24.00
N SER A 959 5.39 20.35 23.11
CA SER A 959 5.01 19.42 22.04
C SER A 959 5.60 19.81 20.69
N THR A 960 6.29 20.94 20.62
CA THR A 960 6.72 21.55 19.36
C THR A 960 8.19 21.24 19.14
N THR A 961 9.09 21.73 19.99
CA THR A 961 10.54 21.63 19.78
C THR A 961 11.00 20.17 19.74
N ILE A 962 10.41 19.32 20.59
CA ILE A 962 10.75 17.90 20.67
C ILE A 962 10.42 17.12 19.37
N ASN A 963 9.37 17.52 18.65
CA ASN A 963 8.84 16.85 17.44
C ASN A 963 9.18 17.58 16.13
N VAL A 964 9.90 18.71 16.20
CA VAL A 964 10.31 19.45 15.02
C VAL A 964 11.57 18.83 14.45
N ASP A 965 11.51 18.47 13.16
CA ASP A 965 12.69 18.17 12.36
C ASP A 965 13.29 19.51 11.85
N PRO A 966 14.42 19.98 12.42
CA PRO A 966 14.94 21.31 12.11
C PRO A 966 15.35 21.43 10.63
N TRP A 967 15.75 20.32 10.00
CA TRP A 967 16.16 20.31 8.59
C TRP A 967 14.97 20.33 7.61
N ARG A 968 13.73 20.11 8.06
CA ARG A 968 12.53 20.31 7.22
C ARG A 968 12.07 21.76 7.18
N LEU A 969 12.39 22.56 8.21
CA LEU A 969 11.97 23.95 8.29
C LEU A 969 12.75 24.85 7.32
N SER A 970 14.00 24.47 7.04
CA SER A 970 14.93 25.17 6.14
C SER A 970 15.06 24.53 4.76
N ASP A 971 14.35 23.43 4.49
CA ASP A 971 14.46 22.70 3.21
C ASP A 971 13.84 23.53 2.09
N ASP A 972 14.61 23.79 1.03
CA ASP A 972 14.18 24.43 -0.22
C ASP A 972 13.71 23.39 -1.26
N GLY A 973 13.51 22.13 -0.82
CA GLY A 973 13.16 20.99 -1.65
C GLY A 973 14.35 20.13 -2.05
N GLN A 974 15.57 20.50 -1.67
CA GLN A 974 16.78 19.72 -1.97
C GLN A 974 16.91 18.45 -1.14
N THR A 975 16.35 18.37 0.09
CA THR A 975 16.46 17.17 0.95
C THR A 975 15.18 16.33 1.06
N GLY A 976 14.14 16.69 0.28
CA GLY A 976 12.85 15.95 0.19
C GLY A 976 11.69 16.51 1.03
N GLY A 977 11.95 17.42 1.97
CA GLY A 977 11.04 17.77 3.06
C GLY A 977 9.79 18.62 2.73
N HIS A 978 9.54 19.02 1.47
CA HIS A 978 8.40 19.91 1.13
C HIS A 978 7.06 19.19 0.91
N LYS A 979 7.06 17.86 0.71
CA LYS A 979 5.84 17.12 0.33
C LYS A 979 4.99 16.68 1.51
N GLU A 980 5.59 16.42 2.66
CA GLU A 980 4.87 16.49 3.93
C GLU A 980 4.82 17.96 4.36
N ARG A 981 3.63 18.53 4.58
CA ARG A 981 3.52 19.92 5.04
C ARG A 981 4.19 20.02 6.42
N PRO A 982 5.26 20.83 6.62
CA PRO A 982 5.63 21.19 7.98
C PRO A 982 4.44 21.93 8.60
N TYR A 983 4.16 21.66 9.88
CA TYR A 983 3.21 22.46 10.65
C TYR A 983 3.75 23.88 10.80
N ARG A 984 3.53 24.74 9.79
CA ARG A 984 3.83 26.17 9.89
C ARG A 984 2.80 26.81 10.81
N LEU A 985 3.12 26.88 12.10
CA LEU A 985 2.53 27.87 12.99
C LEU A 985 3.18 29.22 12.65
N LYS A 986 2.38 30.28 12.48
CA LYS A 986 2.91 31.63 12.28
C LYS A 986 3.68 32.07 13.53
N ASN A 987 4.77 32.80 13.34
CA ASN A 987 5.47 33.52 14.39
C ASN A 987 4.50 34.52 15.04
N ASN A 988 3.83 34.12 16.14
CA ASN A 988 3.31 34.95 17.25
C ASN A 988 2.23 34.29 18.11
N GLU A 989 1.86 33.02 17.93
CA GLU A 989 0.83 32.38 18.77
C GLU A 989 1.43 31.47 19.85
N TYR A 990 2.01 32.10 20.88
CA TYR A 990 2.13 31.47 22.20
C TYR A 990 0.91 31.86 23.04
N GLY A 991 -0.09 30.97 23.08
CA GLY A 991 -1.19 31.05 24.03
C GLY A 991 -2.58 31.25 23.43
N ALA A 992 -3.48 30.36 23.83
CA ALA A 992 -4.94 30.41 23.75
C ALA A 992 -5.64 30.03 22.42
N THR A 993 -6.50 29.02 22.58
CA THR A 993 -7.79 28.74 21.93
C THR A 993 -7.83 28.21 20.50
N HIS A 994 -8.48 27.04 20.41
CA HIS A 994 -9.05 26.38 19.24
C HIS A 994 -9.65 27.36 18.22
N GLU A 995 -9.20 27.26 16.98
CA GLU A 995 -10.09 27.30 15.82
C GLU A 995 -9.67 26.21 14.83
N MET A 996 -10.44 25.12 14.86
CA MET A 996 -10.35 24.00 13.94
C MET A 996 -11.00 24.41 12.61
N TYR A 997 -10.28 24.21 11.51
CA TYR A 997 -10.79 24.17 10.13
C TYR A 997 -11.60 25.39 9.65
N ARG A 998 -10.93 26.37 9.01
CA ARG A 998 -11.35 26.87 7.69
C ARG A 998 -10.40 27.93 7.13
N ARG A 999 -10.11 27.75 5.84
CA ARG A 999 -9.66 28.75 4.84
C ARG A 999 -8.21 29.22 4.98
N LEU A 1000 -7.58 29.43 3.81
CA LEU A 1000 -6.17 29.82 3.56
C LEU A 1000 -5.25 28.58 3.60
N ASP A 1001 -4.96 27.88 2.50
CA ASP A 1001 -4.33 28.39 1.28
C ASP A 1001 -4.47 27.32 0.17
N ARG A 1002 -5.54 27.40 -0.62
CA ARG A 1002 -5.83 26.50 -1.77
C ARG A 1002 -5.84 27.26 -3.10
N ARG A 1003 -5.41 28.52 -3.13
CA ARG A 1003 -5.44 29.33 -4.35
C ARG A 1003 -4.29 28.93 -5.26
N THR A 1004 -4.53 27.89 -6.04
CA THR A 1004 -3.64 27.45 -7.13
C THR A 1004 -4.19 27.97 -8.44
N LEU A 1005 -3.37 27.96 -9.51
CA LEU A 1005 -3.76 28.30 -10.89
C LEU A 1005 -5.09 27.69 -11.36
N TRP A 1006 -5.60 26.65 -10.71
CA TRP A 1006 -6.89 26.02 -10.98
C TRP A 1006 -8.10 26.96 -10.77
N ASP A 1007 -8.02 27.90 -9.82
CA ASP A 1007 -9.07 28.91 -9.61
C ASP A 1007 -9.15 29.85 -10.83
N SER A 1008 -8.06 30.11 -11.57
CA SER A 1008 -8.15 30.91 -12.80
C SER A 1008 -8.88 30.20 -13.97
N LEU A 1009 -8.92 28.86 -13.97
CA LEU A 1009 -9.72 28.08 -14.93
C LEU A 1009 -11.19 27.98 -14.50
N THR A 1010 -11.45 27.98 -13.19
CA THR A 1010 -12.79 27.77 -12.64
C THR A 1010 -13.52 29.06 -12.29
N GLU A 1011 -12.88 30.14 -11.85
CA GLU A 1011 -13.53 31.43 -11.52
C GLU A 1011 -14.28 32.00 -12.74
N GLY A 1012 -13.68 31.98 -13.94
CA GLY A 1012 -14.38 32.39 -15.16
C GLY A 1012 -15.45 31.40 -15.65
N MET A 1013 -15.39 30.12 -15.24
CA MET A 1013 -16.36 29.09 -15.60
C MET A 1013 -17.52 29.01 -14.59
N GLU A 1014 -17.25 29.22 -13.31
CA GLU A 1014 -18.20 29.22 -12.20
C GLU A 1014 -18.93 30.55 -12.14
N ASP A 1015 -18.29 31.69 -12.36
CA ASP A 1015 -18.98 32.99 -12.38
C ASP A 1015 -20.02 33.07 -13.51
N ASP A 1016 -19.72 32.57 -14.72
CA ASP A 1016 -20.70 32.51 -15.82
C ASP A 1016 -21.79 31.43 -15.57
N TYR A 1017 -21.42 30.28 -14.99
CA TYR A 1017 -22.37 29.20 -14.68
C TYR A 1017 -23.33 29.59 -13.53
N TYR A 1018 -22.84 30.19 -12.44
CA TYR A 1018 -23.66 30.65 -11.32
C TYR A 1018 -24.38 31.98 -11.60
N ALA A 1019 -23.81 32.89 -12.40
CA ALA A 1019 -24.52 34.10 -12.83
C ALA A 1019 -25.78 33.76 -13.65
N SER A 1020 -25.74 32.66 -14.42
CA SER A 1020 -26.91 32.15 -15.16
C SER A 1020 -28.02 31.60 -14.24
N TYR A 1021 -27.66 31.06 -13.07
CA TYR A 1021 -28.63 30.60 -12.06
C TYR A 1021 -29.28 31.76 -11.28
N THR A 1022 -28.54 32.84 -11.00
CA THR A 1022 -29.09 34.02 -10.31
C THR A 1022 -29.99 34.91 -11.19
N LYS A 1023 -29.95 34.76 -12.52
CA LYS A 1023 -30.82 35.52 -13.44
C LYS A 1023 -32.18 34.88 -13.72
N VAL A 1024 -32.45 33.67 -13.21
CA VAL A 1024 -33.72 32.96 -13.41
C VAL A 1024 -34.66 33.07 -12.18
N ASN A 1025 -34.21 33.66 -11.07
CA ASN A 1025 -35.01 33.88 -9.85
C ASN A 1025 -35.09 35.34 -9.38
N ASN A 1026 -35.01 36.32 -10.29
CA ASN A 1026 -35.36 37.71 -10.02
C ASN A 1026 -36.19 38.30 -11.15
#